data_AF-A0A7U9S9D5-F1
#
_entry.id   AF-A0A7U9S9D5-F1
#
_cell.length_a   1.000
_cell.length_b   1.000
_cell.length_c   1.000
_cell.angle_alpha   90.00
_cell.angle_beta   90.00
_cell.angle_gamma   90.00
#
_symmetry.space_group_name_H-M   'P 1'
#
loop_
_entity.id
_entity.type
_entity.pdbx_description
1 polymer ?
#
loop_
_entity_poly.entity_id
_entity_poly.type
_entity_poly.pdbx_seq_one_letter_code
_entity_poly.pdbx_strand_id
1 'polypeptide(L)'
;MKNLKIAVIAAVLMAALFVPAITASAASCGETVSQNTAADLQAVDYETDEIIGELLAPSRYSAVEKLNKKTEIARREGKSPADITDEQAIKELNQDNVKVMSLEEAFAEVQTEIGEIIRRVVDGAADAKSKGAAFYTDKILQNKEKLLLGLTYLERLYDFDMGEHNIKDVLLYEPGVYGVSTDVLDWLIQIGGAGGDTLKISNNANVFGYGKLFWPVTYAGTLDSFLEENRQKWIPDISMEEWFVQESPAYILEQSSDWDSKETGIYRRLSADVAFRAHILPLLTVSEDSIYMIANSATITYGIVDCYIDRILRETDPARYGELREQFQQQLEQAARQQKAFIDVWHRIAKPENKELLSSNRVVLDSLRIDPDTTVQWSDKFGENAARGVREFFTPLNLYGAYMFADGVAEGTRIRYYASKALTERGFATYAHELTHMLVSELMLNGYGARDGMLAEVFTRGMFEPYELNDPPAFNLNLIYDRLTVSDRYHNGAPQRFQDEADLQNYVRGILDVIYTLDYAEANVVLTKSAEEKMKWFHKLEQIEDSEIRYNQGQEGARHNLDSVRELTLDEAEKLNTIDDLIRESMIASRYEVNGTQTTGTAARNGYYVVPLFTANYAGVQNDCGVSGDLMIRRQAFELLGEYGYYGGMVPYISNQYKEAAQSEQAILSDQYVLKKIFGGSYDTMADFKTAMFQRRIEKLDELKPVTITWKNQSVTINHFEKLRLLMQEAVESDLVQVSVLPGGANNIRAQETEVERLKQEIFKGYLIQTEDFRESIYQTDSTPEEPPESEGSPGDTNSEQPGGTGDSGSQQPGGADSEQPGNAGSQQPGGSGDSGSQQPGGADSEQPGGTGSQQPGNTGSQQPEQPDTGTDKKNTTPKLLLCRVTSAKTSHTLRWNSVKSADGYEIYGAESNGTYKRLRTVSKKSDTWKHKKLKKGKSYKYYVTAYQKAGGKKIVLAKSLPVYSTAAGGTYGNPSKITAKKTYVSVKSGKKVRLHVQVTGKKLSKTGKKVRYVSSNPAVAKVSGQGVITGKKRGSCTVYCIARNGLYKKVKVKVNNK
;
A
#
# COMPACT_ATOMS: atom_id res chain seq x y z
N MET A 1 -17.55 -8.10 -38.42
CA MET A 1 -18.44 -7.92 -39.59
C MET A 1 -18.79 -6.43 -39.71
N LYS A 2 -18.84 -5.91 -40.94
CA LYS A 2 -18.92 -4.47 -41.25
C LYS A 2 -20.32 -3.85 -41.02
N ASN A 3 -20.33 -2.53 -40.79
CA ASN A 3 -21.41 -1.55 -41.05
C ASN A 3 -22.78 -1.72 -40.36
N LEU A 4 -23.11 -0.87 -39.37
CA LEU A 4 -24.36 -0.07 -39.34
C LEU A 4 -24.45 0.94 -38.14
N LYS A 5 -23.96 2.18 -38.26
CA LYS A 5 -24.39 3.32 -37.40
C LYS A 5 -24.23 4.71 -38.08
N ILE A 6 -25.03 4.97 -39.10
CA ILE A 6 -25.44 6.34 -39.48
C ILE A 6 -26.98 6.33 -39.47
N ALA A 7 -27.61 7.00 -38.49
CA ALA A 7 -29.02 7.49 -38.50
C ALA A 7 -29.57 7.88 -37.10
N VAL A 8 -29.02 8.90 -36.42
CA VAL A 8 -29.76 9.65 -35.37
C VAL A 8 -29.46 11.17 -35.41
N ILE A 9 -29.43 11.76 -36.61
CA ILE A 9 -29.35 13.24 -36.78
C ILE A 9 -30.65 13.82 -37.39
N ALA A 10 -31.53 13.00 -37.95
CA ALA A 10 -32.74 13.43 -38.67
C ALA A 10 -34.01 13.56 -37.78
N ALA A 11 -33.90 14.00 -36.52
CA ALA A 11 -35.05 14.10 -35.60
C ALA A 11 -35.14 15.42 -34.79
N VAL A 12 -34.33 16.43 -35.12
CA VAL A 12 -34.37 17.77 -34.49
C VAL A 12 -34.98 18.84 -35.43
N LEU A 13 -35.13 18.54 -36.73
CA LEU A 13 -35.43 19.52 -37.78
C LEU A 13 -36.93 19.78 -38.10
N MET A 14 -37.89 19.29 -37.28
CA MET A 14 -39.33 19.60 -37.47
C MET A 14 -40.06 19.93 -36.16
N ALA A 15 -39.70 21.06 -35.56
CA ALA A 15 -40.51 21.73 -34.53
C ALA A 15 -40.44 23.28 -34.60
N ALA A 16 -39.97 23.84 -35.72
CA ALA A 16 -39.76 25.29 -35.91
C ALA A 16 -40.90 25.96 -36.72
N LEU A 17 -42.14 25.85 -36.23
CA LEU A 17 -43.29 26.62 -36.76
C LEU A 17 -44.23 27.08 -35.63
N PHE A 18 -43.69 27.86 -34.71
CA PHE A 18 -44.41 28.91 -33.98
C PHE A 18 -43.39 29.98 -33.60
N VAL A 19 -43.45 31.12 -34.27
CA VAL A 19 -42.56 32.27 -34.02
C VAL A 19 -43.26 33.20 -33.02
N PRO A 20 -42.86 33.24 -31.74
CA PRO A 20 -42.96 34.48 -30.97
C PRO A 20 -41.96 35.48 -31.58
N ALA A 21 -42.29 36.77 -31.58
CA ALA A 21 -41.39 37.78 -32.12
C ALA A 21 -40.06 37.81 -31.33
N ILE A 22 -39.00 37.27 -31.94
CA ILE A 22 -37.65 37.34 -31.38
C ILE A 22 -37.12 38.73 -31.70
N THR A 23 -36.98 39.56 -30.67
CA THR A 23 -36.06 40.70 -30.71
C THR A 23 -34.65 40.16 -30.92
N ALA A 24 -34.08 40.36 -32.10
CA ALA A 24 -32.70 39.97 -32.37
C ALA A 24 -31.77 40.80 -31.47
N SER A 25 -31.26 40.20 -30.39
CA SER A 25 -30.12 40.75 -29.67
C SER A 25 -28.90 40.70 -30.58
N ALA A 26 -28.17 41.80 -30.70
CA ALA A 26 -26.87 41.79 -31.36
C ALA A 26 -25.96 40.73 -30.70
N ALA A 27 -25.22 39.98 -31.51
CA ALA A 27 -24.21 39.05 -31.02
C ALA A 27 -23.21 39.80 -30.12
N SER A 28 -22.72 39.12 -29.09
CA SER A 28 -21.67 39.70 -28.23
C SER A 28 -20.33 39.77 -28.97
N CYS A 29 -19.36 40.44 -28.36
CA CYS A 29 -18.00 40.51 -28.92
C CYS A 29 -17.42 39.09 -28.97
N GLY A 30 -17.50 38.36 -27.86
CA GLY A 30 -17.05 36.97 -27.75
C GLY A 30 -17.79 36.01 -28.67
N GLU A 31 -19.10 36.18 -28.89
CA GLU A 31 -19.87 35.34 -29.83
C GLU A 31 -19.34 35.50 -31.27
N THR A 32 -19.08 36.75 -31.67
CA THR A 32 -18.53 37.05 -33.00
C THR A 32 -17.11 36.49 -33.15
N VAL A 33 -16.27 36.66 -32.13
CA VAL A 33 -14.88 36.16 -32.14
C VAL A 33 -14.85 34.63 -32.18
N SER A 34 -15.65 33.98 -31.33
CA SER A 34 -15.80 32.52 -31.28
C SER A 34 -16.15 31.94 -32.66
N GLN A 35 -17.15 32.51 -33.34
CA GLN A 35 -17.55 32.10 -34.69
C GLN A 35 -16.43 32.28 -35.73
N ASN A 36 -15.57 33.28 -35.56
CA ASN A 36 -14.44 33.54 -36.46
C ASN A 36 -13.22 32.64 -36.20
N THR A 37 -12.99 32.18 -34.96
CA THR A 37 -11.73 31.51 -34.58
C THR A 37 -11.87 30.02 -34.27
N ALA A 38 -13.07 29.52 -33.97
CA ALA A 38 -13.24 28.15 -33.49
C ALA A 38 -12.74 27.08 -34.48
N ALA A 39 -12.97 27.27 -35.78
CA ALA A 39 -12.54 26.31 -36.81
C ALA A 39 -11.01 26.21 -36.91
N ASP A 40 -10.30 27.33 -36.88
CA ASP A 40 -8.83 27.36 -36.94
C ASP A 40 -8.18 26.81 -35.66
N LEU A 41 -8.81 27.00 -34.50
CA LEU A 41 -8.38 26.41 -33.23
C LEU A 41 -8.63 24.90 -33.18
N GLN A 42 -9.72 24.41 -33.76
CA GLN A 42 -10.04 22.98 -33.89
C GLN A 42 -9.21 22.26 -34.97
N ALA A 43 -8.51 23.00 -35.83
CA ALA A 43 -7.66 22.44 -36.88
C ALA A 43 -6.19 22.21 -36.46
N VAL A 44 -5.78 22.71 -35.29
CA VAL A 44 -4.43 22.43 -34.74
C VAL A 44 -4.40 21.01 -34.19
N ASP A 45 -3.39 20.21 -34.56
CA ASP A 45 -3.24 18.83 -34.08
C ASP A 45 -2.14 18.75 -33.02
N TYR A 46 -2.43 18.16 -31.86
CA TYR A 46 -1.49 18.16 -30.72
C TYR A 46 -0.20 17.37 -30.98
N GLU A 47 -0.27 16.25 -31.71
CA GLU A 47 0.89 15.38 -31.93
C GLU A 47 1.73 15.77 -33.16
N THR A 48 1.10 16.40 -34.16
CA THR A 48 1.71 16.61 -35.48
C THR A 48 1.94 18.07 -35.88
N ASP A 49 1.41 19.04 -35.14
CA ASP A 49 1.71 20.46 -35.37
C ASP A 49 3.15 20.80 -34.94
N GLU A 50 3.93 21.34 -35.89
CA GLU A 50 5.36 21.63 -35.67
C GLU A 50 5.57 22.75 -34.61
N ILE A 51 4.66 23.73 -34.52
CA ILE A 51 4.74 24.82 -33.55
C ILE A 51 4.43 24.31 -32.14
N ILE A 52 3.44 23.42 -31.98
CA ILE A 52 3.19 22.72 -30.71
C ILE A 52 4.44 21.93 -30.28
N GLY A 53 5.05 21.18 -31.21
CA GLY A 53 6.28 20.44 -30.97
C GLY A 53 7.45 21.32 -30.53
N GLU A 54 7.64 22.47 -31.17
CA GLU A 54 8.67 23.46 -30.79
C GLU A 54 8.39 24.13 -29.44
N LEU A 55 7.15 24.53 -29.16
CA LEU A 55 6.76 25.17 -27.89
C LEU A 55 6.93 24.22 -26.69
N LEU A 56 6.69 22.92 -26.90
CA LEU A 56 6.81 21.89 -25.86
C LEU A 56 8.21 21.29 -25.77
N ALA A 57 9.11 21.56 -26.72
CA ALA A 57 10.48 21.05 -26.67
C ALA A 57 11.23 21.52 -25.40
N PRO A 58 12.05 20.67 -24.77
CA PRO A 58 12.93 21.09 -23.69
C PRO A 58 14.06 21.97 -24.23
N SER A 59 14.61 22.84 -23.38
CA SER A 59 15.73 23.73 -23.73
C SER A 59 16.98 22.99 -24.19
N ARG A 60 17.15 21.71 -23.80
CA ARG A 60 18.21 20.81 -24.24
C ARG A 60 17.86 19.35 -23.97
N TYR A 61 18.43 18.46 -24.79
CA TYR A 61 18.60 17.04 -24.47
C TYR A 61 20.05 16.74 -24.10
N SER A 62 20.26 15.86 -23.14
CA SER A 62 21.60 15.38 -22.76
C SER A 62 22.23 14.53 -23.88
N ALA A 63 23.56 14.42 -23.86
CA ALA A 63 24.28 13.54 -24.79
C ALA A 63 23.83 12.07 -24.67
N VAL A 64 23.43 11.63 -23.47
CA VAL A 64 22.94 10.27 -23.21
C VAL A 64 21.57 10.04 -23.84
N GLU A 65 20.62 10.97 -23.69
CA GLU A 65 19.30 10.86 -24.34
C GLU A 65 19.41 10.82 -25.86
N LYS A 66 20.26 11.68 -26.44
CA LYS A 66 20.53 11.65 -27.88
C LYS A 66 21.16 10.32 -28.31
N LEU A 67 22.18 9.84 -27.61
CA LEU A 67 22.85 8.57 -27.93
C LEU A 67 21.89 7.37 -27.83
N ASN A 68 21.01 7.36 -26.83
CA ASN A 68 20.00 6.34 -26.66
C ASN A 68 19.00 6.35 -27.82
N LYS A 69 18.46 7.53 -28.20
CA LYS A 69 17.55 7.63 -29.35
C LYS A 69 18.25 7.31 -30.67
N LYS A 70 19.50 7.72 -30.89
CA LYS A 70 20.30 7.28 -32.06
C LYS A 70 20.41 5.76 -32.13
N THR A 71 20.65 5.11 -31.00
CA THR A 71 20.76 3.64 -30.91
C THR A 71 19.43 2.95 -31.22
N GLU A 72 18.31 3.53 -30.77
CA GLU A 72 16.96 3.08 -31.08
C GLU A 72 16.63 3.19 -32.58
N ILE A 73 16.84 4.37 -33.17
CA ILE A 73 16.66 4.64 -34.61
C ILE A 73 17.54 3.71 -35.45
N ALA A 74 18.83 3.60 -35.11
CA ALA A 74 19.77 2.74 -35.79
C ALA A 74 19.35 1.25 -35.76
N ARG A 75 18.89 0.76 -34.60
CA ARG A 75 18.36 -0.61 -34.47
C ARG A 75 17.10 -0.81 -35.30
N ARG A 76 16.18 0.16 -35.32
CA ARG A 76 14.94 0.14 -36.11
C ARG A 76 15.21 0.14 -37.62
N GLU A 77 16.27 0.82 -38.06
CA GLU A 77 16.62 0.99 -39.48
C GLU A 77 17.73 0.06 -39.98
N GLY A 78 18.32 -0.76 -39.11
CA GLY A 78 19.42 -1.67 -39.46
C GLY A 78 20.75 -0.97 -39.77
N LYS A 79 21.02 0.18 -39.14
CA LYS A 79 22.20 1.05 -39.34
C LYS A 79 23.12 1.07 -38.12
N SER A 80 24.27 1.76 -38.21
CA SER A 80 25.07 2.11 -37.04
C SER A 80 24.47 3.31 -36.30
N PRO A 81 24.54 3.38 -34.96
CA PRO A 81 24.19 4.60 -34.20
C PRO A 81 25.04 5.82 -34.60
N ALA A 82 26.22 5.60 -35.18
CA ALA A 82 27.06 6.66 -35.73
C ALA A 82 26.51 7.29 -37.03
N ASP A 83 25.64 6.58 -37.75
CA ASP A 83 25.03 7.05 -39.00
C ASP A 83 23.79 7.93 -38.75
N ILE A 84 23.34 8.04 -37.50
CA ILE A 84 22.17 8.83 -37.09
C ILE A 84 22.63 10.19 -36.56
N THR A 85 22.11 11.27 -37.14
CA THR A 85 22.54 12.63 -36.77
C THR A 85 21.91 13.08 -35.45
N ASP A 86 22.46 14.14 -34.83
CA ASP A 86 21.87 14.72 -33.61
C ASP A 86 20.48 15.30 -33.91
N GLU A 87 20.29 15.89 -35.09
CA GLU A 87 19.03 16.49 -35.54
C GLU A 87 17.93 15.43 -35.72
N GLN A 88 18.27 14.27 -36.28
CA GLN A 88 17.34 13.13 -36.39
C GLN A 88 16.89 12.64 -35.02
N ALA A 89 17.84 12.45 -34.09
CA ALA A 89 17.54 12.04 -32.72
C ALA A 89 16.72 13.09 -31.97
N ILE A 90 17.04 14.39 -32.10
CA ILE A 90 16.28 15.48 -31.50
C ILE A 90 14.86 15.56 -32.06
N LYS A 91 14.66 15.32 -33.37
CA LYS A 91 13.32 15.32 -33.98
C LYS A 91 12.41 14.26 -33.36
N GLU A 92 12.90 13.03 -33.20
CA GLU A 92 12.12 11.97 -32.55
C GLU A 92 11.99 12.17 -31.03
N LEU A 93 13.02 12.71 -30.37
CA LEU A 93 12.92 13.09 -28.95
C LEU A 93 11.86 14.17 -28.71
N ASN A 94 11.69 15.14 -29.62
CA ASN A 94 10.62 16.13 -29.54
C ASN A 94 9.23 15.48 -29.67
N GLN A 95 9.07 14.53 -30.59
CA GLN A 95 7.82 13.77 -30.76
C GLN A 95 7.50 12.90 -29.53
N ASP A 96 8.49 12.23 -28.94
CA ASP A 96 8.35 11.52 -27.67
C ASP A 96 8.01 12.48 -26.52
N ASN A 97 8.66 13.66 -26.48
CA ASN A 97 8.46 14.64 -25.43
C ASN A 97 7.02 15.19 -25.43
N VAL A 98 6.43 15.48 -26.59
CA VAL A 98 5.00 15.86 -26.70
C VAL A 98 4.09 14.84 -25.98
N LYS A 99 4.39 13.54 -26.09
CA LYS A 99 3.64 12.48 -25.38
C LYS A 99 3.95 12.44 -23.88
N VAL A 100 5.21 12.66 -23.50
CA VAL A 100 5.64 12.74 -22.09
C VAL A 100 4.98 13.93 -21.35
N MET A 101 4.62 15.01 -22.06
CA MET A 101 3.92 16.16 -21.46
C MET A 101 2.53 15.83 -20.92
N SER A 102 1.89 14.71 -21.35
CA SER A 102 0.60 14.25 -20.82
C SER A 102 -0.55 15.27 -20.98
N LEU A 103 -0.54 16.03 -22.08
CA LEU A 103 -1.56 17.05 -22.39
C LEU A 103 -2.59 16.61 -23.45
N GLU A 104 -2.36 15.48 -24.15
CA GLU A 104 -3.12 15.03 -25.33
C GLU A 104 -4.65 14.96 -25.12
N GLU A 105 -5.11 14.32 -24.03
CA GLU A 105 -6.55 14.17 -23.75
C GLU A 105 -7.20 15.52 -23.36
N ALA A 106 -6.49 16.33 -22.57
CA ALA A 106 -6.95 17.66 -22.16
C ALA A 106 -7.01 18.64 -23.35
N PHE A 107 -6.10 18.52 -24.32
CA PHE A 107 -6.10 19.34 -25.54
C PHE A 107 -7.34 19.07 -26.39
N ALA A 108 -7.71 17.79 -26.56
CA ALA A 108 -8.91 17.38 -27.27
C ALA A 108 -10.21 17.83 -26.56
N GLU A 109 -10.22 17.85 -25.22
CA GLU A 109 -11.34 18.39 -24.43
C GLU A 109 -11.47 19.90 -24.60
N VAL A 110 -10.37 20.66 -24.48
CA VAL A 110 -10.33 22.10 -24.78
C VAL A 110 -10.83 22.41 -26.19
N GLN A 111 -10.39 21.67 -27.21
CA GLN A 111 -10.85 21.87 -28.60
C GLN A 111 -12.33 21.55 -28.79
N THR A 112 -12.89 20.62 -28.02
CA THR A 112 -14.32 20.29 -28.06
C THR A 112 -15.17 21.44 -27.54
N GLU A 113 -14.72 22.17 -26.52
CA GLU A 113 -15.46 23.28 -25.89
C GLU A 113 -15.00 24.68 -26.33
N ILE A 114 -13.95 24.78 -27.17
CA ILE A 114 -13.22 26.02 -27.47
C ILE A 114 -14.11 27.21 -27.86
N GLY A 115 -15.20 26.97 -28.59
CA GLY A 115 -16.13 28.02 -28.99
C GLY A 115 -16.77 28.74 -27.78
N GLU A 116 -17.21 28.00 -26.77
CA GLU A 116 -17.78 28.58 -25.55
C GLU A 116 -16.71 29.19 -24.63
N ILE A 117 -15.52 28.57 -24.58
CA ILE A 117 -14.37 29.10 -23.82
C ILE A 117 -13.98 30.48 -24.36
N ILE A 118 -13.70 30.59 -25.67
CA ILE A 118 -13.34 31.86 -26.32
C ILE A 118 -14.45 32.90 -26.15
N ARG A 119 -15.72 32.50 -26.33
CA ARG A 119 -16.87 33.40 -26.12
C ARG A 119 -16.86 33.99 -24.72
N ARG A 120 -16.72 33.17 -23.68
CA ARG A 120 -16.72 33.59 -22.27
C ARG A 120 -15.48 34.41 -21.90
N VAL A 121 -14.28 34.01 -22.32
CA VAL A 121 -13.03 34.74 -22.03
C VAL A 121 -13.07 36.14 -22.66
N VAL A 122 -13.49 36.26 -23.93
CA VAL A 122 -13.59 37.56 -24.61
C VAL A 122 -14.72 38.42 -24.04
N ASP A 123 -15.90 37.87 -23.77
CA ASP A 123 -17.01 38.65 -23.16
C ASP A 123 -16.70 39.08 -21.70
N GLY A 124 -15.78 38.38 -21.02
CA GLY A 124 -15.28 38.74 -19.69
C GLY A 124 -14.22 39.85 -19.69
N ALA A 125 -13.58 40.14 -20.83
CA ALA A 125 -12.56 41.18 -20.90
C ALA A 125 -13.18 42.58 -20.73
N ALA A 126 -12.63 43.37 -19.80
CA ALA A 126 -13.19 44.69 -19.42
C ALA A 126 -13.28 45.67 -20.60
N ASP A 127 -12.44 45.50 -21.61
CA ASP A 127 -12.32 46.34 -22.81
C ASP A 127 -12.85 45.66 -24.09
N ALA A 128 -13.56 44.53 -23.98
CA ALA A 128 -14.11 43.76 -25.09
C ALA A 128 -14.90 44.60 -26.10
N LYS A 129 -15.72 45.53 -25.58
CA LYS A 129 -16.55 46.44 -26.39
C LYS A 129 -15.77 47.56 -27.05
N SER A 130 -14.66 48.00 -26.46
CA SER A 130 -13.83 49.10 -26.97
C SER A 130 -12.78 48.64 -27.98
N LYS A 131 -12.21 47.44 -27.80
CA LYS A 131 -11.28 46.82 -28.76
C LYS A 131 -12.01 46.18 -29.94
N GLY A 132 -13.20 45.61 -29.71
CA GLY A 132 -14.05 45.03 -30.75
C GLY A 132 -13.56 43.68 -31.30
N ALA A 133 -14.46 42.97 -31.98
CA ALA A 133 -14.24 41.57 -32.35
C ALA A 133 -13.01 41.34 -33.26
N ALA A 134 -12.72 42.25 -34.20
CA ALA A 134 -11.57 42.10 -35.11
C ALA A 134 -10.24 41.98 -34.34
N PHE A 135 -10.02 42.82 -33.32
CA PHE A 135 -8.79 42.79 -32.51
C PHE A 135 -8.57 41.43 -31.84
N TYR A 136 -9.62 40.86 -31.23
CA TYR A 136 -9.49 39.57 -30.55
C TYR A 136 -9.38 38.41 -31.54
N THR A 137 -10.11 38.45 -32.67
CA THR A 137 -9.95 37.47 -33.76
C THR A 137 -8.50 37.44 -34.23
N ASP A 138 -7.91 38.59 -34.56
CA ASP A 138 -6.52 38.67 -35.03
C ASP A 138 -5.52 38.21 -33.97
N LYS A 139 -5.67 38.65 -32.70
CA LYS A 139 -4.81 38.23 -31.59
C LYS A 139 -4.85 36.71 -31.37
N ILE A 140 -6.05 36.11 -31.42
CA ILE A 140 -6.25 34.66 -31.23
C ILE A 140 -5.63 33.89 -32.39
N LEU A 141 -5.92 34.25 -33.64
CA LEU A 141 -5.39 33.54 -34.80
C LEU A 141 -3.86 33.62 -34.91
N GLN A 142 -3.26 34.74 -34.48
CA GLN A 142 -1.79 34.91 -34.41
C GLN A 142 -1.10 34.11 -33.29
N ASN A 143 -1.85 33.58 -32.31
CA ASN A 143 -1.31 32.90 -31.13
C ASN A 143 -2.05 31.59 -30.81
N LYS A 144 -2.70 30.97 -31.81
CA LYS A 144 -3.68 29.89 -31.60
C LYS A 144 -3.09 28.68 -30.88
N GLU A 145 -1.85 28.31 -31.20
CA GLU A 145 -1.13 27.19 -30.60
C GLU A 145 -0.78 27.47 -29.13
N LYS A 146 -0.30 28.68 -28.83
CA LYS A 146 -0.02 29.13 -27.46
C LYS A 146 -1.30 29.24 -26.63
N LEU A 147 -2.39 29.73 -27.22
CA LEU A 147 -3.67 29.83 -26.53
C LEU A 147 -4.23 28.44 -26.18
N LEU A 148 -4.17 27.50 -27.13
CA LEU A 148 -4.59 26.12 -26.90
C LEU A 148 -3.73 25.44 -25.82
N LEU A 149 -2.40 25.57 -25.87
CA LEU A 149 -1.51 25.03 -24.83
C LEU A 149 -1.77 25.69 -23.46
N GLY A 150 -2.04 26.99 -23.42
CA GLY A 150 -2.37 27.71 -22.19
C GLY A 150 -3.65 27.21 -21.53
N LEU A 151 -4.72 27.06 -22.33
CA LEU A 151 -5.98 26.47 -21.89
C LEU A 151 -5.80 25.01 -21.46
N THR A 152 -5.07 24.22 -22.24
CA THR A 152 -4.81 22.79 -21.97
C THR A 152 -4.03 22.58 -20.68
N TYR A 153 -3.07 23.47 -20.37
CA TYR A 153 -2.32 23.40 -19.11
C TYR A 153 -3.24 23.64 -17.90
N LEU A 154 -4.20 24.57 -17.99
CA LEU A 154 -5.20 24.78 -16.95
C LEU A 154 -6.19 23.61 -16.85
N GLU A 155 -6.67 23.10 -17.98
CA GLU A 155 -7.51 21.90 -18.04
C GLU A 155 -6.84 20.71 -17.32
N ARG A 156 -5.57 20.45 -17.66
CA ARG A 156 -4.85 19.26 -17.19
C ARG A 156 -4.51 19.27 -15.69
N LEU A 157 -4.33 20.44 -15.08
CA LEU A 157 -3.77 20.60 -13.73
C LEU A 157 -4.67 21.35 -12.74
N TYR A 158 -5.67 22.09 -13.22
CA TYR A 158 -6.51 22.96 -12.41
C TYR A 158 -8.02 22.65 -12.54
N ASP A 159 -8.42 21.62 -13.31
CA ASP A 159 -9.80 21.14 -13.32
C ASP A 159 -10.12 20.24 -12.11
N PHE A 160 -10.36 20.86 -10.96
CA PHE A 160 -10.83 20.20 -9.74
C PHE A 160 -11.71 21.15 -8.91
N ASP A 161 -12.59 20.59 -8.07
CA ASP A 161 -13.51 21.38 -7.26
C ASP A 161 -12.93 21.76 -5.88
N MET A 162 -13.29 22.95 -5.41
CA MET A 162 -13.10 23.38 -4.03
C MET A 162 -14.41 23.94 -3.48
N GLY A 163 -15.29 23.02 -3.08
CA GLY A 163 -16.62 23.34 -2.54
C GLY A 163 -17.72 23.33 -3.60
N GLU A 164 -18.15 24.51 -4.06
CA GLU A 164 -19.05 24.66 -5.22
C GLU A 164 -18.39 25.45 -6.37
N HIS A 165 -17.07 25.64 -6.31
CA HIS A 165 -16.25 26.36 -7.28
C HIS A 165 -15.22 25.40 -7.89
N ASN A 166 -15.11 25.40 -9.22
CA ASN A 166 -14.07 24.70 -9.96
C ASN A 166 -12.89 25.66 -10.20
N ILE A 167 -11.65 25.23 -9.93
CA ILE A 167 -10.50 26.14 -9.93
C ILE A 167 -10.18 26.68 -11.33
N LYS A 168 -10.20 25.83 -12.37
CA LYS A 168 -10.08 26.22 -13.78
C LYS A 168 -11.10 27.28 -14.16
N ASP A 169 -12.38 27.07 -13.86
CA ASP A 169 -13.45 28.03 -14.16
C ASP A 169 -13.23 29.38 -13.44
N VAL A 170 -12.78 29.39 -12.19
CA VAL A 170 -12.45 30.63 -11.47
C VAL A 170 -11.25 31.35 -12.10
N LEU A 171 -10.19 30.62 -12.48
CA LEU A 171 -9.01 31.19 -13.15
C LEU A 171 -9.36 31.80 -14.51
N LEU A 172 -10.27 31.19 -15.28
CA LEU A 172 -10.68 31.64 -16.62
C LEU A 172 -11.70 32.79 -16.61
N TYR A 173 -12.63 32.80 -15.65
CA TYR A 173 -13.82 33.65 -15.74
C TYR A 173 -14.02 34.60 -14.54
N GLU A 174 -13.34 34.36 -13.43
CA GLU A 174 -13.42 35.17 -12.21
C GLU A 174 -12.03 35.53 -11.61
N PRO A 175 -10.98 35.84 -12.41
CA PRO A 175 -9.61 36.03 -11.90
C PRO A 175 -9.49 37.16 -10.87
N GLY A 176 -10.35 38.18 -10.95
CA GLY A 176 -10.44 39.27 -9.97
C GLY A 176 -10.74 38.83 -8.54
N VAL A 177 -11.19 37.58 -8.33
CA VAL A 177 -11.37 36.97 -7.00
C VAL A 177 -10.06 36.92 -6.20
N TYR A 178 -8.90 36.87 -6.85
CA TYR A 178 -7.57 36.89 -6.22
C TYR A 178 -7.02 38.32 -5.97
N GLY A 179 -7.82 39.35 -6.23
CA GLY A 179 -7.41 40.76 -6.03
C GLY A 179 -6.49 41.34 -7.11
N VAL A 180 -6.25 40.60 -8.19
CA VAL A 180 -5.44 41.05 -9.35
C VAL A 180 -6.34 41.28 -10.57
N SER A 181 -6.04 42.30 -11.36
CA SER A 181 -6.72 42.57 -12.63
C SER A 181 -5.93 41.96 -13.79
N THR A 182 -6.36 40.81 -14.28
CA THR A 182 -5.67 40.05 -15.34
C THR A 182 -6.36 40.19 -16.71
N ASP A 183 -5.60 40.43 -17.78
CA ASP A 183 -6.05 40.09 -19.14
C ASP A 183 -5.85 38.57 -19.33
N VAL A 184 -6.94 37.81 -19.16
CA VAL A 184 -6.92 36.33 -19.21
C VAL A 184 -6.40 35.82 -20.54
N LEU A 185 -6.69 36.50 -21.66
CA LEU A 185 -6.26 36.05 -22.98
C LEU A 185 -4.74 36.18 -23.13
N ASP A 186 -4.16 37.31 -22.70
CA ASP A 186 -2.71 37.48 -22.73
C ASP A 186 -1.99 36.56 -21.73
N TRP A 187 -2.60 36.28 -20.57
CA TRP A 187 -2.07 35.32 -19.63
C TRP A 187 -2.06 33.88 -20.18
N LEU A 188 -3.13 33.43 -20.84
CA LEU A 188 -3.18 32.12 -21.49
C LEU A 188 -2.12 31.98 -22.61
N ILE A 189 -1.96 33.03 -23.42
CA ILE A 189 -0.91 33.08 -24.45
C ILE A 189 0.50 33.04 -23.81
N GLN A 190 0.68 33.68 -22.65
CA GLN A 190 1.92 33.60 -21.87
C GLN A 190 2.17 32.17 -21.34
N ILE A 191 1.15 31.44 -20.88
CA ILE A 191 1.27 30.04 -20.46
C ILE A 191 1.78 29.18 -21.62
N GLY A 192 1.05 29.11 -22.75
CA GLY A 192 1.50 28.28 -23.87
C GLY A 192 2.80 28.76 -24.53
N GLY A 193 3.20 30.01 -24.30
CA GLY A 193 4.50 30.55 -24.70
C GLY A 193 5.65 30.32 -23.69
N ALA A 194 5.41 29.68 -22.54
CA ALA A 194 6.40 29.56 -21.45
C ALA A 194 7.49 28.50 -21.68
N GLY A 195 7.36 27.69 -22.74
CA GLY A 195 8.32 26.66 -23.13
C GLY A 195 8.17 25.32 -22.37
N GLY A 196 8.61 24.24 -23.01
CA GLY A 196 8.45 22.86 -22.53
C GLY A 196 8.92 22.62 -21.09
N ASP A 197 10.10 23.12 -20.73
CA ASP A 197 10.63 22.95 -19.37
C ASP A 197 9.77 23.61 -18.29
N THR A 198 9.06 24.70 -18.60
CA THR A 198 8.12 25.35 -17.67
C THR A 198 6.80 24.60 -17.60
N LEU A 199 6.31 24.10 -18.74
CA LEU A 199 5.00 23.44 -18.85
C LEU A 199 5.02 21.96 -18.44
N LYS A 200 6.19 21.35 -18.19
CA LYS A 200 6.31 19.98 -17.69
C LYS A 200 5.48 19.80 -16.42
N ILE A 201 4.69 18.73 -16.38
CA ILE A 201 3.87 18.37 -15.22
C ILE A 201 4.73 18.23 -13.95
N SER A 202 5.92 17.64 -14.04
CA SER A 202 6.89 17.56 -12.93
C SER A 202 7.38 18.93 -12.40
N ASN A 203 7.13 20.03 -13.12
CA ASN A 203 7.50 21.39 -12.72
C ASN A 203 6.30 22.23 -12.21
N ASN A 204 5.08 21.65 -12.13
CA ASN A 204 3.84 22.41 -11.90
C ASN A 204 3.82 23.28 -10.64
N ALA A 205 4.52 22.88 -9.57
CA ALA A 205 4.54 23.64 -8.32
C ALA A 205 5.41 24.92 -8.38
N ASN A 206 6.29 25.03 -9.38
CA ASN A 206 7.28 26.11 -9.51
C ASN A 206 6.80 27.32 -10.36
N VAL A 207 5.52 27.31 -10.75
CA VAL A 207 4.87 28.39 -11.53
C VAL A 207 4.36 29.56 -10.68
N PHE A 208 4.44 29.44 -9.35
CA PHE A 208 3.98 30.43 -8.36
C PHE A 208 5.12 31.32 -7.84
N GLY A 209 4.78 32.52 -7.36
CA GLY A 209 5.73 33.53 -6.86
C GLY A 209 6.04 34.68 -7.83
N TYR A 210 6.82 35.66 -7.36
CA TYR A 210 7.07 36.92 -8.08
C TYR A 210 7.70 36.68 -9.46
N GLY A 211 7.10 37.27 -10.51
CA GLY A 211 7.57 37.15 -11.89
C GLY A 211 7.43 35.74 -12.49
N LYS A 212 6.77 34.81 -11.79
CA LYS A 212 6.45 33.47 -12.30
C LYS A 212 5.11 33.48 -13.03
N LEU A 213 4.79 32.36 -13.66
CA LEU A 213 3.71 32.27 -14.63
C LEU A 213 2.31 32.54 -14.03
N PHE A 214 2.07 32.27 -12.75
CA PHE A 214 0.79 32.56 -12.07
C PHE A 214 0.73 33.96 -11.42
N TRP A 215 1.83 34.71 -11.39
CA TRP A 215 1.88 36.08 -10.83
C TRP A 215 0.86 37.07 -11.43
N PRO A 216 0.50 37.00 -12.73
CA PRO A 216 -0.54 37.87 -13.30
C PRO A 216 -1.95 37.63 -12.74
N VAL A 217 -2.19 36.51 -12.04
CA VAL A 217 -3.51 36.13 -11.49
C VAL A 217 -3.51 36.12 -9.96
N THR A 218 -2.44 35.64 -9.31
CA THR A 218 -2.38 35.52 -7.86
C THR A 218 -1.02 35.93 -7.31
N TYR A 219 -1.02 36.54 -6.12
CA TYR A 219 0.18 36.86 -5.35
C TYR A 219 0.68 35.69 -4.48
N ALA A 220 0.05 34.51 -4.56
CA ALA A 220 0.49 33.32 -3.86
C ALA A 220 1.94 32.95 -4.21
N GLY A 221 2.79 32.89 -3.17
CA GLY A 221 4.22 32.59 -3.33
C GLY A 221 4.52 31.12 -3.66
N THR A 222 3.58 30.22 -3.39
CA THR A 222 3.70 28.77 -3.63
C THR A 222 2.34 28.16 -4.01
N LEU A 223 2.36 26.96 -4.58
CA LEU A 223 1.16 26.15 -4.82
C LEU A 223 0.34 25.92 -3.52
N ASP A 224 1.01 25.58 -2.42
CA ASP A 224 0.36 25.35 -1.11
C ASP A 224 -0.39 26.60 -0.64
N SER A 225 0.26 27.77 -0.71
CA SER A 225 -0.36 29.05 -0.37
C SER A 225 -1.56 29.39 -1.25
N PHE A 226 -1.51 29.06 -2.55
CA PHE A 226 -2.63 29.25 -3.47
C PHE A 226 -3.82 28.34 -3.10
N LEU A 227 -3.57 27.06 -2.84
CA LEU A 227 -4.63 26.12 -2.46
C LEU A 227 -5.24 26.47 -1.09
N GLU A 228 -4.43 26.89 -0.12
CA GLU A 228 -4.90 27.33 1.20
C GLU A 228 -5.70 28.65 1.15
N GLU A 229 -5.34 29.62 0.29
CA GLU A 229 -6.16 30.83 0.07
C GLU A 229 -7.57 30.46 -0.42
N ASN A 230 -7.63 29.58 -1.42
CA ASN A 230 -8.89 29.09 -1.97
C ASN A 230 -9.70 28.30 -0.91
N ARG A 231 -9.02 27.49 -0.08
CA ARG A 231 -9.67 26.72 1.00
C ARG A 231 -10.29 27.65 2.02
N GLN A 232 -9.57 28.67 2.47
CA GLN A 232 -10.07 29.69 3.40
C GLN A 232 -11.27 30.45 2.83
N LYS A 233 -11.27 30.72 1.53
CA LYS A 233 -12.31 31.48 0.83
C LYS A 233 -13.62 30.70 0.67
N TRP A 234 -13.58 29.42 0.29
CA TRP A 234 -14.79 28.66 -0.07
C TRP A 234 -15.15 27.48 0.84
N ILE A 235 -14.18 26.86 1.51
CA ILE A 235 -14.39 25.71 2.40
C ILE A 235 -13.63 25.84 3.74
N PRO A 236 -13.72 27.00 4.46
CA PRO A 236 -12.91 27.25 5.67
C PRO A 236 -13.11 26.22 6.79
N ASP A 237 -14.27 25.55 6.80
CA ASP A 237 -14.70 24.50 7.73
C ASP A 237 -14.06 23.10 7.48
N ILE A 238 -13.28 22.94 6.40
CA ILE A 238 -12.63 21.69 5.99
C ILE A 238 -11.11 21.93 5.95
N SER A 239 -10.30 21.02 6.50
CA SER A 239 -8.83 21.08 6.41
C SER A 239 -8.32 20.65 5.03
N MET A 240 -7.10 21.05 4.65
CA MET A 240 -6.48 20.58 3.40
C MET A 240 -6.41 19.05 3.34
N GLU A 241 -6.04 18.37 4.43
CA GLU A 241 -6.06 16.90 4.51
C GLU A 241 -7.43 16.29 4.21
N GLU A 242 -8.50 16.83 4.82
CA GLU A 242 -9.84 16.28 4.61
C GLU A 242 -10.39 16.64 3.22
N TRP A 243 -9.98 17.75 2.61
CA TRP A 243 -10.34 18.12 1.23
C TRP A 243 -9.58 17.31 0.18
N PHE A 244 -8.26 17.21 0.28
CA PHE A 244 -7.40 16.53 -0.72
C PHE A 244 -7.81 15.07 -0.92
N VAL A 245 -8.03 14.33 0.18
CA VAL A 245 -8.51 12.93 0.16
C VAL A 245 -9.99 12.79 -0.26
N GLN A 246 -10.76 13.89 -0.30
CA GLN A 246 -12.13 13.90 -0.83
C GLN A 246 -12.22 14.20 -2.31
N GLU A 247 -11.37 15.10 -2.78
CA GLU A 247 -11.42 15.66 -4.12
C GLU A 247 -10.64 14.79 -5.11
N SER A 248 -9.49 14.27 -4.68
CA SER A 248 -8.65 13.38 -5.49
C SER A 248 -9.47 12.19 -6.04
N PRO A 249 -9.47 11.97 -7.38
CA PRO A 249 -10.05 10.78 -7.98
C PRO A 249 -9.20 9.51 -7.76
N ALA A 250 -7.96 9.67 -7.30
CA ALA A 250 -7.06 8.58 -6.95
C ALA A 250 -7.50 7.89 -5.63
N TYR A 251 -7.13 6.62 -5.49
CA TYR A 251 -7.35 5.90 -4.24
C TYR A 251 -6.30 6.25 -3.19
N ILE A 252 -6.54 7.32 -2.42
CA ILE A 252 -5.65 7.72 -1.33
C ILE A 252 -6.06 7.02 -0.03
N LEU A 253 -5.13 6.24 0.55
CA LEU A 253 -5.30 5.57 1.84
C LEU A 253 -4.10 5.84 2.75
N GLU A 254 -4.28 6.75 3.71
CA GLU A 254 -3.32 7.00 4.78
C GLU A 254 -3.62 6.12 5.99
N GLN A 255 -2.59 5.44 6.50
CA GLN A 255 -2.57 4.66 7.74
C GLN A 255 -1.25 4.90 8.48
N SER A 256 -1.01 6.15 8.86
CA SER A 256 0.09 6.56 9.74
C SER A 256 0.00 5.89 11.11
N SER A 257 1.15 5.76 11.78
CA SER A 257 1.27 5.04 13.05
C SER A 257 0.92 5.90 14.25
N ASP A 258 0.38 5.29 15.31
CA ASP A 258 -0.12 6.02 16.49
C ASP A 258 1.00 6.75 17.27
N TRP A 259 2.26 6.32 17.09
CA TRP A 259 3.44 6.96 17.66
C TRP A 259 3.93 8.18 16.84
N ASP A 260 3.58 8.25 15.56
CA ASP A 260 4.03 9.29 14.63
C ASP A 260 3.06 10.47 14.62
N SER A 261 3.21 11.34 15.62
CA SER A 261 2.43 12.57 15.73
C SER A 261 2.93 13.72 14.85
N LYS A 262 4.10 13.58 14.23
CA LYS A 262 4.77 14.64 13.45
C LYS A 262 4.33 14.62 11.99
N GLU A 263 4.34 13.44 11.36
CA GLU A 263 4.07 13.22 9.93
C GLU A 263 2.64 12.71 9.67
N THR A 264 1.65 13.27 10.37
CA THR A 264 0.22 13.03 10.06
C THR A 264 -0.28 14.00 8.99
N GLY A 265 -0.99 13.47 7.99
CA GLY A 265 -1.58 14.23 6.89
C GLY A 265 -0.75 14.13 5.61
N ILE A 266 -1.20 13.32 4.67
CA ILE A 266 -0.52 13.13 3.38
C ILE A 266 -0.45 14.41 2.53
N TYR A 267 -1.42 15.32 2.59
CA TYR A 267 -1.32 16.58 1.85
C TYR A 267 -0.14 17.42 2.38
N ARG A 268 -0.04 17.59 3.71
CA ARG A 268 1.06 18.30 4.37
C ARG A 268 2.43 17.67 4.04
N ARG A 269 2.53 16.34 3.99
CA ARG A 269 3.78 15.66 3.61
C ARG A 269 4.19 15.96 2.18
N LEU A 270 3.23 15.90 1.24
CA LEU A 270 3.46 16.27 -0.16
C LEU A 270 3.74 17.77 -0.33
N SER A 271 3.14 18.65 0.47
CA SER A 271 3.31 20.11 0.35
C SER A 271 4.56 20.63 1.05
N ALA A 272 5.01 19.98 2.12
CA ALA A 272 6.29 20.29 2.77
C ALA A 272 7.48 20.01 1.85
N ASP A 273 7.53 18.84 1.23
CA ASP A 273 8.67 18.37 0.43
C ASP A 273 8.66 18.94 -1.00
N VAL A 274 9.73 19.65 -1.38
CA VAL A 274 9.90 20.24 -2.71
C VAL A 274 9.85 19.18 -3.83
N ALA A 275 10.31 17.95 -3.57
CA ALA A 275 10.26 16.86 -4.54
C ALA A 275 8.84 16.35 -4.78
N PHE A 276 7.92 16.49 -3.81
CA PHE A 276 6.58 15.92 -3.87
C PHE A 276 5.45 16.94 -4.09
N ARG A 277 5.71 18.24 -3.97
CA ARG A 277 4.71 19.29 -4.29
C ARG A 277 4.10 19.13 -5.68
N ALA A 278 4.91 18.70 -6.66
CA ALA A 278 4.45 18.46 -8.03
C ALA A 278 3.48 17.28 -8.16
N HIS A 279 3.32 16.41 -7.15
CA HIS A 279 2.38 15.29 -7.18
C HIS A 279 0.95 15.73 -6.82
N ILE A 280 0.77 16.88 -6.15
CA ILE A 280 -0.52 17.34 -5.63
C ILE A 280 -1.54 17.58 -6.74
N LEU A 281 -1.19 18.38 -7.76
CA LEU A 281 -2.11 18.69 -8.85
C LEU A 281 -2.47 17.45 -9.70
N PRO A 282 -1.52 16.59 -10.13
CA PRO A 282 -1.85 15.33 -10.79
C PRO A 282 -2.74 14.41 -9.95
N LEU A 283 -2.54 14.32 -8.63
CA LEU A 283 -3.45 13.52 -7.77
C LEU A 283 -4.87 14.09 -7.71
N LEU A 284 -5.06 15.39 -7.94
CA LEU A 284 -6.39 16.02 -8.04
C LEU A 284 -7.04 15.83 -9.42
N THR A 285 -6.26 15.67 -10.50
CA THR A 285 -6.77 15.66 -11.89
C THR A 285 -6.59 14.34 -12.67
N VAL A 286 -6.00 13.29 -12.07
CA VAL A 286 -6.00 11.94 -12.68
C VAL A 286 -7.42 11.37 -12.84
N SER A 287 -7.61 10.50 -13.82
CA SER A 287 -8.91 9.85 -14.04
C SER A 287 -9.33 8.92 -12.90
N GLU A 288 -10.63 8.74 -12.68
CA GLU A 288 -11.14 7.67 -11.80
C GLU A 288 -10.52 6.31 -12.17
N ASP A 289 -10.20 5.51 -11.14
CA ASP A 289 -9.66 4.15 -11.27
C ASP A 289 -8.35 4.07 -12.10
N SER A 290 -7.47 5.08 -11.98
CA SER A 290 -6.13 5.12 -12.61
C SER A 290 -4.98 4.85 -11.63
N ILE A 291 -4.96 5.57 -10.50
CA ILE A 291 -3.89 5.61 -9.51
C ILE A 291 -4.42 5.23 -8.13
N TYR A 292 -3.57 4.59 -7.35
CA TYR A 292 -3.72 4.49 -5.91
C TYR A 292 -2.44 4.96 -5.18
N MET A 293 -2.62 5.38 -3.94
CA MET A 293 -1.56 5.77 -3.03
C MET A 293 -1.83 5.19 -1.64
N ILE A 294 -0.86 4.44 -1.08
CA ILE A 294 -0.83 4.07 0.34
C ILE A 294 0.21 4.96 1.02
N ALA A 295 -0.14 5.60 2.12
CA ALA A 295 0.81 6.30 2.97
C ALA A 295 0.81 5.73 4.39
N ASN A 296 1.99 5.47 4.95
CA ASN A 296 2.20 5.21 6.38
C ASN A 296 3.34 6.10 6.88
N SER A 297 3.74 5.97 8.14
CA SER A 297 4.77 6.82 8.75
C SER A 297 6.14 6.79 8.07
N ALA A 298 6.50 5.70 7.40
CA ALA A 298 7.79 5.55 6.74
C ALA A 298 7.74 5.70 5.21
N THR A 299 6.66 5.25 4.57
CA THR A 299 6.61 5.11 3.11
C THR A 299 5.38 5.74 2.46
N ILE A 300 5.57 6.19 1.22
CA ILE A 300 4.49 6.59 0.30
C ILE A 300 4.56 5.66 -0.91
N THR A 301 3.63 4.71 -0.99
CA THR A 301 3.50 3.76 -2.09
C THR A 301 2.57 4.31 -3.17
N TYR A 302 3.03 4.45 -4.40
CA TYR A 302 2.22 4.79 -5.58
C TYR A 302 2.06 3.56 -6.48
N GLY A 303 0.88 3.35 -7.05
CA GLY A 303 0.65 2.27 -8.02
C GLY A 303 -0.48 2.55 -9.00
N ILE A 304 -0.51 1.77 -10.09
CA ILE A 304 -1.57 1.85 -11.10
C ILE A 304 -2.67 0.82 -10.80
N VAL A 305 -3.93 1.21 -10.97
CA VAL A 305 -5.08 0.30 -10.78
C VAL A 305 -5.10 -0.79 -11.85
N ASP A 306 -4.61 -0.48 -13.05
CA ASP A 306 -4.49 -1.35 -14.21
C ASP A 306 -3.66 -2.63 -13.92
N CYS A 307 -2.80 -2.63 -12.89
CA CYS A 307 -2.03 -3.79 -12.42
C CYS A 307 -2.89 -4.89 -11.76
N TYR A 308 -4.09 -4.53 -11.30
CA TYR A 308 -5.03 -5.41 -10.60
C TYR A 308 -6.39 -5.54 -11.30
N ILE A 309 -6.73 -4.60 -12.18
CA ILE A 309 -8.03 -4.57 -12.86
C ILE A 309 -7.86 -4.18 -14.34
N ASP A 310 -8.18 -5.09 -15.25
CA ASP A 310 -8.39 -4.73 -16.66
C ASP A 310 -9.51 -3.69 -16.79
N ARG A 311 -9.16 -2.49 -17.26
CA ARG A 311 -10.08 -1.37 -17.44
C ARG A 311 -11.00 -1.52 -18.64
N ILE A 312 -10.69 -2.37 -19.61
CA ILE A 312 -11.58 -2.68 -20.74
C ILE A 312 -12.89 -3.32 -20.25
N LEU A 313 -12.86 -3.98 -19.08
CA LEU A 313 -14.05 -4.48 -18.40
C LEU A 313 -15.02 -3.37 -17.98
N ARG A 314 -14.58 -2.12 -17.78
CA ARG A 314 -15.48 -0.98 -17.44
C ARG A 314 -16.55 -0.74 -18.51
N GLU A 315 -16.26 -1.10 -19.76
CA GLU A 315 -17.21 -1.04 -20.89
C GLU A 315 -17.78 -2.41 -21.28
N THR A 316 -16.94 -3.45 -21.30
CA THR A 316 -17.30 -4.78 -21.82
C THR A 316 -18.05 -5.66 -20.81
N ASP A 317 -17.70 -5.61 -19.52
CA ASP A 317 -18.49 -6.19 -18.41
C ASP A 317 -18.45 -5.29 -17.16
N PRO A 318 -19.29 -4.24 -17.12
CA PRO A 318 -19.33 -3.30 -15.99
C PRO A 318 -19.73 -3.94 -14.65
N ALA A 319 -20.31 -5.14 -14.66
CA ALA A 319 -20.64 -5.87 -13.45
C ALA A 319 -19.38 -6.54 -12.89
N ARG A 320 -18.60 -7.22 -13.74
CA ARG A 320 -17.32 -7.81 -13.36
C ARG A 320 -16.31 -6.75 -12.93
N TYR A 321 -16.23 -5.62 -13.64
CA TYR A 321 -15.39 -4.49 -13.23
C TYR A 321 -15.75 -3.98 -11.82
N GLY A 322 -17.05 -3.90 -11.50
CA GLY A 322 -17.51 -3.53 -10.16
C GLY A 322 -17.10 -4.55 -9.07
N GLU A 323 -17.11 -5.85 -9.36
CA GLU A 323 -16.64 -6.88 -8.43
C GLU A 323 -15.12 -6.78 -8.20
N LEU A 324 -14.33 -6.63 -9.26
CA LEU A 324 -12.88 -6.47 -9.19
C LEU A 324 -12.50 -5.19 -8.43
N ARG A 325 -13.22 -4.08 -8.65
CA ARG A 325 -13.05 -2.83 -7.91
C ARG A 325 -13.34 -2.97 -6.42
N GLU A 326 -14.35 -3.76 -6.02
CA GLU A 326 -14.59 -4.11 -4.61
C GLU A 326 -13.45 -4.96 -4.03
N GLN A 327 -12.85 -5.88 -4.80
CA GLN A 327 -11.73 -6.73 -4.37
C GLN A 327 -10.43 -5.92 -4.21
N PHE A 328 -10.09 -5.11 -5.21
CA PHE A 328 -8.94 -4.19 -5.18
C PHE A 328 -8.96 -3.26 -3.96
N GLN A 329 -10.12 -2.69 -3.62
CA GLN A 329 -10.25 -1.85 -2.42
C GLN A 329 -9.98 -2.62 -1.11
N GLN A 330 -10.36 -3.91 -1.04
CA GLN A 330 -10.05 -4.76 0.11
C GLN A 330 -8.55 -5.10 0.18
N GLN A 331 -7.91 -5.36 -0.96
CA GLN A 331 -6.46 -5.57 -1.05
C GLN A 331 -5.67 -4.32 -0.68
N LEU A 332 -6.10 -3.13 -1.13
CA LEU A 332 -5.55 -1.84 -0.76
C LEU A 332 -5.64 -1.59 0.76
N GLU A 333 -6.81 -1.84 1.35
CA GLU A 333 -7.02 -1.73 2.81
C GLU A 333 -6.17 -2.72 3.61
N GLN A 334 -5.96 -3.94 3.10
CA GLN A 334 -5.09 -4.95 3.69
C GLN A 334 -3.62 -4.54 3.61
N ALA A 335 -3.14 -4.17 2.42
CA ALA A 335 -1.76 -3.75 2.19
C ALA A 335 -1.36 -2.58 3.09
N ALA A 336 -2.22 -1.57 3.22
CA ALA A 336 -1.96 -0.44 4.11
C ALA A 336 -1.84 -0.85 5.59
N ARG A 337 -2.68 -1.77 6.07
CA ARG A 337 -2.57 -2.30 7.45
C ARG A 337 -1.28 -3.12 7.64
N GLN A 338 -0.91 -3.93 6.66
CA GLN A 338 0.22 -4.85 6.76
C GLN A 338 1.57 -4.11 6.61
N GLN A 339 1.70 -3.19 5.63
CA GLN A 339 2.84 -2.27 5.53
C GLN A 339 3.01 -1.45 6.83
N LYS A 340 1.93 -0.90 7.39
CA LYS A 340 1.97 -0.23 8.72
C LYS A 340 2.44 -1.18 9.83
N ALA A 341 1.96 -2.42 9.88
CA ALA A 341 2.33 -3.38 10.91
C ALA A 341 3.83 -3.73 10.90
N PHE A 342 4.46 -3.78 9.72
CA PHE A 342 5.92 -3.94 9.57
C PHE A 342 6.69 -2.73 10.13
N ILE A 343 6.25 -1.51 9.80
CA ILE A 343 6.82 -0.29 10.36
C ILE A 343 6.67 -0.24 11.89
N ASP A 344 5.49 -0.61 12.39
CA ASP A 344 5.20 -0.59 13.83
C ASP A 344 6.00 -1.61 14.63
N VAL A 345 6.30 -2.81 14.09
CA VAL A 345 7.15 -3.78 14.82
C VAL A 345 8.57 -3.27 14.92
N TRP A 346 9.14 -2.69 13.86
CA TRP A 346 10.47 -2.09 13.93
C TRP A 346 10.53 -0.87 14.85
N HIS A 347 9.48 -0.04 14.91
CA HIS A 347 9.40 1.04 15.90
C HIS A 347 9.34 0.51 17.35
N ARG A 348 8.72 -0.65 17.58
CA ARG A 348 8.68 -1.28 18.92
C ARG A 348 10.04 -1.85 19.33
N ILE A 349 10.71 -2.57 18.42
CA ILE A 349 12.00 -3.22 18.68
C ILE A 349 13.17 -2.23 18.76
N ALA A 350 13.21 -1.20 17.88
CA ALA A 350 14.35 -0.28 17.79
C ALA A 350 14.67 0.42 19.14
N LYS A 351 15.94 0.74 19.38
CA LYS A 351 16.32 1.60 20.52
C LYS A 351 15.77 3.03 20.34
N PRO A 352 15.40 3.74 21.42
CA PRO A 352 14.73 5.05 21.36
C PRO A 352 15.38 6.08 20.45
N GLU A 353 16.70 6.17 20.46
CA GLU A 353 17.53 7.09 19.68
C GLU A 353 17.37 6.94 18.16
N ASN A 354 17.03 5.74 17.68
CA ASN A 354 16.92 5.42 16.25
C ASN A 354 15.48 5.44 15.73
N LYS A 355 14.46 5.60 16.60
CA LYS A 355 13.03 5.49 16.21
C LYS A 355 12.57 6.55 15.21
N GLU A 356 13.12 7.75 15.27
CA GLU A 356 12.78 8.85 14.35
C GLU A 356 13.17 8.55 12.88
N LEU A 357 14.09 7.62 12.63
CA LEU A 357 14.47 7.18 11.27
C LEU A 357 13.31 6.49 10.50
N LEU A 358 12.26 6.07 11.22
CA LEU A 358 11.03 5.52 10.65
C LEU A 358 9.99 6.58 10.26
N SER A 359 10.10 7.84 10.73
CA SER A 359 9.28 8.94 10.24
C SER A 359 9.90 9.48 8.93
N SER A 360 9.40 9.04 7.79
CA SER A 360 9.98 9.39 6.48
C SER A 360 8.98 9.34 5.32
N ASN A 361 9.42 9.82 4.16
CA ASN A 361 8.65 9.81 2.90
C ASN A 361 9.30 8.91 1.83
N ARG A 362 9.88 7.76 2.25
CA ARG A 362 10.53 6.82 1.32
C ARG A 362 9.52 6.34 0.27
N VAL A 363 9.83 6.58 -1.01
CA VAL A 363 8.90 6.29 -2.10
C VAL A 363 8.93 4.80 -2.42
N VAL A 364 7.76 4.21 -2.59
CA VAL A 364 7.59 2.86 -3.12
C VAL A 364 6.78 2.96 -4.42
N LEU A 365 7.29 2.38 -5.50
CA LEU A 365 6.64 2.37 -6.80
C LEU A 365 6.20 0.94 -7.11
N ASP A 366 4.89 0.70 -7.12
CA ASP A 366 4.32 -0.58 -7.52
C ASP A 366 4.63 -0.90 -9.00
N SER A 367 4.47 -2.17 -9.34
CA SER A 367 4.66 -2.72 -10.66
C SER A 367 3.75 -2.04 -11.68
N LEU A 368 4.32 -1.72 -12.84
CA LEU A 368 3.57 -1.22 -13.99
C LEU A 368 3.09 -2.35 -14.90
N ARG A 369 2.97 -3.58 -14.37
CA ARG A 369 2.32 -4.69 -15.06
C ARG A 369 0.86 -4.38 -15.35
N ILE A 370 0.31 -4.96 -16.42
CA ILE A 370 -1.10 -4.83 -16.83
C ILE A 370 -1.80 -6.18 -17.14
N ASP A 371 -1.09 -7.31 -17.01
CA ASP A 371 -1.66 -8.67 -17.05
C ASP A 371 -2.05 -9.10 -15.62
N PRO A 372 -3.24 -9.71 -15.41
CA PRO A 372 -3.59 -10.32 -14.13
C PRO A 372 -2.54 -11.34 -13.63
N ASP A 373 -2.19 -12.39 -14.39
CA ASP A 373 -1.58 -13.61 -13.81
C ASP A 373 -0.63 -14.48 -14.70
N THR A 374 -0.49 -14.31 -16.03
CA THR A 374 0.20 -15.36 -16.85
C THR A 374 1.41 -14.96 -17.69
N THR A 375 1.56 -13.72 -18.13
CA THR A 375 2.80 -13.21 -18.75
C THR A 375 3.13 -11.85 -18.13
N VAL A 376 4.41 -11.49 -18.07
CA VAL A 376 4.79 -10.14 -17.61
C VAL A 376 4.59 -9.16 -18.76
N GLN A 377 3.36 -8.66 -18.91
CA GLN A 377 3.09 -7.50 -19.75
C GLN A 377 3.32 -6.23 -18.93
N TRP A 378 4.40 -5.52 -19.21
CA TRP A 378 4.67 -4.18 -18.69
C TRP A 378 3.91 -3.14 -19.50
N SER A 379 3.41 -2.08 -18.85
CA SER A 379 2.83 -0.93 -19.53
C SER A 379 3.89 -0.24 -20.40
N ASP A 380 3.52 0.14 -21.63
CA ASP A 380 4.31 1.10 -22.40
C ASP A 380 4.36 2.46 -21.67
N LYS A 381 5.36 3.29 -22.00
CA LYS A 381 5.57 4.61 -21.37
C LYS A 381 4.54 5.66 -21.80
N PHE A 382 4.04 5.54 -23.03
CA PHE A 382 3.07 6.44 -23.68
C PHE A 382 2.39 5.72 -24.85
N GLY A 383 1.35 6.33 -25.45
CA GLY A 383 0.56 5.75 -26.55
C GLY A 383 -0.56 4.81 -26.08
N GLU A 384 -1.28 4.21 -27.04
CA GLU A 384 -2.52 3.45 -26.78
C GLU A 384 -2.36 2.23 -25.85
N ASN A 385 -1.18 1.63 -25.82
CA ASN A 385 -0.84 0.48 -24.97
C ASN A 385 -0.45 0.88 -23.53
N ALA A 386 -0.20 2.17 -23.27
CA ALA A 386 0.23 2.63 -21.97
C ALA A 386 -0.95 2.71 -21.01
N ALA A 387 -0.81 2.05 -19.85
CA ALA A 387 -1.75 2.11 -18.75
C ALA A 387 -2.11 3.56 -18.42
N ARG A 388 -3.36 3.83 -18.08
CA ARG A 388 -3.81 5.22 -17.97
C ARG A 388 -3.12 5.96 -16.82
N GLY A 389 -2.88 5.28 -15.70
CA GLY A 389 -2.06 5.80 -14.60
C GLY A 389 -0.59 6.03 -14.99
N VAL A 390 -0.04 5.30 -15.96
CA VAL A 390 1.30 5.58 -16.49
C VAL A 390 1.31 6.88 -17.29
N ARG A 391 0.36 7.05 -18.23
CA ARG A 391 0.23 8.29 -19.02
C ARG A 391 -0.09 9.51 -18.17
N GLU A 392 -0.99 9.40 -17.19
CA GLU A 392 -1.47 10.54 -16.39
C GLU A 392 -0.60 10.90 -15.17
N PHE A 393 0.23 9.97 -14.68
CA PHE A 393 0.98 10.18 -13.43
C PHE A 393 2.45 9.77 -13.52
N PHE A 394 2.76 8.50 -13.78
CA PHE A 394 4.14 8.00 -13.65
C PHE A 394 5.10 8.60 -14.70
N THR A 395 4.70 8.65 -15.97
CA THR A 395 5.52 9.24 -17.04
C THR A 395 5.73 10.75 -16.83
N PRO A 396 4.69 11.60 -16.70
CA PRO A 396 4.84 13.05 -16.54
C PRO A 396 5.61 13.49 -15.27
N LEU A 397 5.64 12.65 -14.23
CA LEU A 397 6.38 12.89 -12.98
C LEU A 397 7.76 12.20 -12.92
N ASN A 398 8.24 11.59 -14.02
CA ASN A 398 9.51 10.87 -14.08
C ASN A 398 9.63 9.67 -13.10
N LEU A 399 8.50 9.06 -12.75
CA LEU A 399 8.41 7.86 -11.90
C LEU A 399 8.38 6.54 -12.73
N TYR A 400 8.21 6.62 -14.05
CA TYR A 400 8.27 5.46 -14.94
C TYR A 400 9.67 4.82 -14.96
N GLY A 401 9.72 3.49 -14.94
CA GLY A 401 10.94 2.69 -15.14
C GLY A 401 10.72 1.64 -16.23
N ALA A 402 11.77 1.26 -16.95
CA ALA A 402 11.72 0.14 -17.89
C ALA A 402 11.80 -1.19 -17.12
N TYR A 403 11.07 -2.21 -17.58
CA TYR A 403 11.03 -3.51 -16.90
C TYR A 403 12.42 -4.14 -16.73
N MET A 404 12.70 -4.62 -15.52
CA MET A 404 13.83 -5.48 -15.17
C MET A 404 13.31 -6.83 -14.69
N PHE A 405 14.03 -7.92 -14.97
CA PHE A 405 13.68 -9.25 -14.47
C PHE A 405 14.10 -9.41 -13.00
N ALA A 406 13.29 -8.84 -12.10
CA ALA A 406 13.41 -8.92 -10.64
C ALA A 406 12.00 -8.90 -10.02
N ASP A 407 11.85 -9.25 -8.74
CA ASP A 407 10.58 -9.06 -8.02
C ASP A 407 10.38 -7.59 -7.64
N GLY A 408 11.40 -6.99 -7.04
CA GLY A 408 11.57 -5.56 -6.79
C GLY A 408 13.07 -5.26 -6.64
N VAL A 409 13.42 -3.98 -6.46
CA VAL A 409 14.77 -3.50 -6.10
C VAL A 409 14.70 -2.16 -5.35
N ALA A 410 15.69 -1.91 -4.50
CA ALA A 410 16.01 -0.59 -3.95
C ALA A 410 16.75 0.28 -5.01
N GLU A 411 16.02 1.15 -5.70
CA GLU A 411 16.58 2.16 -6.62
C GLU A 411 17.08 3.40 -5.85
N GLY A 412 18.20 3.26 -5.14
CA GLY A 412 18.73 4.33 -4.30
C GLY A 412 17.86 4.56 -3.06
N THR A 413 17.16 5.70 -2.96
CA THR A 413 16.29 6.04 -1.82
C THR A 413 14.82 5.65 -2.00
N ARG A 414 14.47 4.96 -3.11
CA ARG A 414 13.11 4.48 -3.40
C ARG A 414 13.10 2.99 -3.72
N ILE A 415 11.98 2.33 -3.46
CA ILE A 415 11.75 0.92 -3.84
C ILE A 415 10.96 0.89 -5.15
N ARG A 416 11.32 0.00 -6.09
CA ARG A 416 10.51 -0.29 -7.28
C ARG A 416 10.17 -1.77 -7.37
N TYR A 417 8.92 -2.05 -7.67
CA TYR A 417 8.39 -3.37 -7.95
C TYR A 417 8.41 -3.65 -9.45
N TYR A 418 8.70 -4.89 -9.83
CA TYR A 418 8.78 -5.33 -11.22
C TYR A 418 7.87 -6.54 -11.47
N ALA A 419 8.30 -7.77 -11.16
CA ALA A 419 7.48 -8.95 -11.29
C ALA A 419 6.44 -9.08 -10.17
N SER A 420 6.82 -8.75 -8.93
CA SER A 420 5.91 -8.73 -7.77
C SER A 420 4.91 -7.57 -7.86
N LYS A 421 3.80 -7.64 -7.11
CA LYS A 421 2.72 -6.64 -7.10
C LYS A 421 2.44 -6.23 -5.64
N ALA A 422 2.56 -4.96 -5.29
CA ALA A 422 2.59 -4.45 -3.92
C ALA A 422 1.33 -4.73 -3.07
N LEU A 423 0.21 -5.17 -3.67
CA LEU A 423 -1.01 -5.57 -2.96
C LEU A 423 -1.21 -7.11 -2.83
N THR A 424 -0.19 -7.92 -3.12
CA THR A 424 -0.22 -9.40 -2.97
C THR A 424 0.71 -9.89 -1.85
N GLU A 425 0.58 -11.16 -1.43
CA GLU A 425 1.46 -11.70 -0.37
C GLU A 425 2.94 -11.66 -0.77
N ARG A 426 3.31 -12.02 -2.01
CA ARG A 426 4.67 -11.84 -2.52
C ARG A 426 5.12 -10.38 -2.48
N GLY A 427 4.21 -9.44 -2.79
CA GLY A 427 4.51 -8.01 -2.71
C GLY A 427 4.79 -7.52 -1.29
N PHE A 428 4.21 -8.15 -0.25
CA PHE A 428 4.53 -7.86 1.14
C PHE A 428 5.88 -8.45 1.57
N ALA A 429 6.26 -9.63 1.06
CA ALA A 429 7.63 -10.15 1.22
C ALA A 429 8.65 -9.20 0.58
N THR A 430 8.43 -8.78 -0.68
CA THR A 430 9.26 -7.78 -1.37
C THR A 430 9.31 -6.44 -0.62
N TYR A 431 8.20 -5.98 -0.03
CA TYR A 431 8.19 -4.73 0.77
C TYR A 431 9.17 -4.82 1.93
N ALA A 432 9.09 -5.91 2.70
CA ALA A 432 9.93 -6.14 3.86
C ALA A 432 11.39 -6.40 3.48
N HIS A 433 11.64 -7.13 2.39
CA HIS A 433 12.98 -7.38 1.84
C HIS A 433 13.69 -6.07 1.46
N GLU A 434 13.11 -5.29 0.54
CA GLU A 434 13.73 -4.06 0.03
C GLU A 434 13.85 -2.97 1.11
N LEU A 435 12.86 -2.87 2.00
CA LEU A 435 12.92 -1.91 3.09
C LEU A 435 13.91 -2.35 4.20
N THR A 436 14.18 -3.66 4.34
CA THR A 436 15.27 -4.14 5.19
C THR A 436 16.62 -3.69 4.65
N HIS A 437 16.90 -3.79 3.34
CA HIS A 437 18.14 -3.24 2.77
C HIS A 437 18.34 -1.73 3.10
N MET A 438 17.25 -0.95 3.14
CA MET A 438 17.32 0.48 3.47
C MET A 438 17.44 0.80 4.96
N LEU A 439 16.96 -0.07 5.84
CA LEU A 439 16.86 0.19 7.29
C LEU A 439 17.86 -0.62 8.14
N VAL A 440 18.47 -1.67 7.58
CA VAL A 440 19.24 -2.63 8.38
C VAL A 440 20.38 -1.98 9.14
N SER A 441 21.24 -1.20 8.47
CA SER A 441 22.42 -0.60 9.09
C SER A 441 22.10 0.46 10.15
N GLU A 442 21.18 1.39 9.84
CA GLU A 442 20.90 2.56 10.67
C GLU A 442 19.90 2.26 11.81
N LEU A 443 18.88 1.44 11.54
CA LEU A 443 17.78 1.19 12.48
C LEU A 443 17.88 -0.20 13.12
N MET A 444 17.92 -1.27 12.32
CA MET A 444 17.78 -2.64 12.84
C MET A 444 19.03 -3.06 13.63
N LEU A 445 20.21 -2.76 13.09
CA LEU A 445 21.52 -2.99 13.71
C LEU A 445 22.00 -1.81 14.58
N ASN A 446 21.08 -0.98 15.06
CA ASN A 446 21.32 0.12 15.99
C ASN A 446 22.38 1.17 15.57
N GLY A 447 22.53 1.41 14.26
CA GLY A 447 23.54 2.33 13.74
C GLY A 447 24.95 1.75 13.63
N TYR A 448 25.21 0.53 14.13
CA TYR A 448 26.52 -0.10 14.02
C TYR A 448 26.87 -0.53 12.59
N GLY A 449 25.89 -0.65 11.70
CA GLY A 449 26.09 -1.10 10.33
C GLY A 449 26.25 -2.62 10.19
N ALA A 450 26.08 -3.10 8.95
CA ALA A 450 26.25 -4.50 8.60
C ALA A 450 27.64 -5.05 8.97
N ARG A 451 27.68 -6.30 9.44
CA ARG A 451 28.91 -7.05 9.78
C ARG A 451 29.92 -7.03 8.63
N ASP A 452 31.18 -6.68 8.93
CA ASP A 452 32.30 -6.82 7.99
C ASP A 452 32.42 -8.28 7.52
N GLY A 453 32.66 -8.45 6.22
CA GLY A 453 32.55 -9.70 5.50
C GLY A 453 31.13 -10.03 5.03
N MET A 454 30.06 -9.63 5.71
CA MET A 454 28.71 -10.00 5.29
C MET A 454 28.13 -9.03 4.26
N LEU A 455 27.41 -9.60 3.29
CA LEU A 455 26.85 -8.86 2.16
C LEU A 455 25.32 -8.74 2.32
N ALA A 456 24.71 -7.80 1.60
CA ALA A 456 23.38 -7.26 1.91
C ALA A 456 22.25 -8.30 1.97
N GLU A 457 22.31 -9.37 1.18
CA GLU A 457 21.25 -10.40 1.08
C GLU A 457 21.17 -11.32 2.31
N VAL A 458 22.20 -11.33 3.18
CA VAL A 458 22.11 -12.14 4.40
C VAL A 458 20.99 -11.65 5.32
N PHE A 459 20.78 -10.33 5.37
CA PHE A 459 19.83 -9.68 6.28
C PHE A 459 18.38 -9.75 5.80
N THR A 460 18.17 -9.99 4.50
CA THR A 460 16.83 -10.04 3.91
C THR A 460 16.32 -11.47 3.89
N ARG A 461 16.67 -12.26 2.87
CA ARG A 461 16.20 -13.63 2.68
C ARG A 461 16.76 -14.51 3.80
N GLY A 462 15.86 -15.13 4.55
CA GLY A 462 16.22 -16.00 5.68
C GLY A 462 16.56 -15.28 6.98
N MET A 463 16.28 -13.97 7.10
CA MET A 463 16.30 -13.23 8.38
C MET A 463 15.05 -12.35 8.57
N PHE A 464 14.92 -11.26 7.82
CA PHE A 464 13.84 -10.26 8.01
C PHE A 464 12.83 -10.17 6.85
N GLU A 465 13.00 -10.92 5.75
CA GLU A 465 11.96 -11.17 4.73
C GLU A 465 10.96 -12.24 5.23
N PRO A 466 9.68 -11.90 5.48
CA PRO A 466 8.67 -12.83 5.97
C PRO A 466 8.16 -13.74 4.84
N TYR A 467 7.88 -15.02 5.16
CA TYR A 467 7.57 -16.04 4.15
C TYR A 467 6.07 -16.23 3.87
N GLU A 468 5.76 -16.70 2.66
CA GLU A 468 4.42 -17.09 2.25
C GLU A 468 3.99 -18.42 2.90
N LEU A 469 2.68 -18.69 2.98
CA LEU A 469 2.17 -19.91 3.64
C LEU A 469 2.64 -21.22 2.97
N ASN A 470 2.99 -21.15 1.68
CA ASN A 470 3.42 -22.30 0.89
C ASN A 470 4.95 -22.38 0.72
N ASP A 471 5.72 -21.42 1.26
CA ASP A 471 7.17 -21.51 1.28
C ASP A 471 7.63 -22.67 2.19
N PRO A 472 8.74 -23.36 1.88
CA PRO A 472 9.31 -24.36 2.77
C PRO A 472 9.56 -23.82 4.19
N PRO A 473 9.28 -24.59 5.26
CA PRO A 473 9.41 -24.10 6.62
C PRO A 473 10.86 -23.76 6.98
N ALA A 474 11.13 -22.47 7.20
CA ALA A 474 12.45 -21.93 7.54
C ALA A 474 12.40 -21.08 8.82
N PHE A 475 13.54 -20.98 9.52
CA PHE A 475 13.74 -20.03 10.61
C PHE A 475 13.49 -18.62 10.09
N ASN A 476 12.43 -17.98 10.58
CA ASN A 476 11.95 -16.70 10.09
C ASN A 476 10.97 -16.08 11.09
N LEU A 477 10.69 -14.79 10.92
CA LEU A 477 9.75 -14.00 11.70
C LEU A 477 8.65 -13.49 10.77
N ASN A 478 7.38 -13.68 11.12
CA ASN A 478 6.30 -13.02 10.39
C ASN A 478 6.18 -11.56 10.85
N LEU A 479 6.85 -10.67 10.13
CA LEU A 479 6.91 -9.23 10.40
C LEU A 479 5.88 -8.40 9.63
N ILE A 480 5.06 -8.98 8.75
CA ILE A 480 4.09 -8.21 7.92
C ILE A 480 2.68 -8.81 7.81
N TYR A 481 2.51 -10.13 7.81
CA TYR A 481 1.23 -10.78 7.50
C TYR A 481 0.29 -10.88 8.71
N ASP A 482 -1.00 -10.67 8.48
CA ASP A 482 -2.08 -10.99 9.42
C ASP A 482 -2.63 -12.38 9.11
N ARG A 483 -2.22 -13.35 9.93
CA ARG A 483 -2.52 -14.78 9.84
C ARG A 483 -3.05 -15.33 11.17
N LEU A 484 -3.59 -14.48 12.05
CA LEU A 484 -4.14 -14.89 13.35
C LEU A 484 -5.26 -15.92 13.24
N THR A 485 -6.01 -15.93 12.12
CA THR A 485 -7.05 -16.92 11.83
C THR A 485 -6.57 -18.14 11.04
N VAL A 486 -5.28 -18.22 10.70
CA VAL A 486 -4.68 -19.35 9.99
C VAL A 486 -4.02 -20.26 11.02
N SER A 487 -4.53 -21.49 11.16
CA SER A 487 -3.97 -22.50 12.06
C SER A 487 -2.83 -23.30 11.44
N ASP A 488 -2.83 -23.49 10.12
CA ASP A 488 -1.80 -24.21 9.40
C ASP A 488 -0.68 -23.23 8.98
N ARG A 489 0.25 -22.97 9.91
CA ARG A 489 1.37 -22.03 9.74
C ARG A 489 2.56 -22.40 10.62
N TYR A 490 3.76 -21.95 10.23
CA TYR A 490 5.03 -22.23 10.93
C TYR A 490 5.63 -21.02 11.65
N HIS A 491 5.03 -19.83 11.49
CA HIS A 491 5.52 -18.57 12.07
C HIS A 491 4.40 -17.87 12.84
N ASN A 492 4.73 -16.89 13.68
CA ASN A 492 3.80 -16.13 14.51
C ASN A 492 2.60 -15.57 13.70
N GLY A 493 1.43 -15.52 14.33
CA GLY A 493 0.18 -15.20 13.63
C GLY A 493 0.13 -13.78 13.08
N ALA A 494 0.73 -12.81 13.75
CA ALA A 494 0.86 -11.43 13.25
C ALA A 494 2.02 -10.68 13.93
N PRO A 495 2.47 -9.52 13.40
CA PRO A 495 3.59 -8.75 13.95
C PRO A 495 3.34 -8.22 15.36
N GLN A 496 2.07 -8.12 15.78
CA GLN A 496 1.65 -7.79 17.14
C GLN A 496 1.98 -8.90 18.16
N ARG A 497 2.56 -10.04 17.74
CA ARG A 497 3.24 -10.97 18.66
C ARG A 497 4.41 -10.29 19.39
N PHE A 498 5.08 -9.34 18.76
CA PHE A 498 6.27 -8.69 19.31
C PHE A 498 5.94 -7.28 19.77
N GLN A 499 5.81 -7.06 21.09
CA GLN A 499 5.63 -5.73 21.68
C GLN A 499 6.97 -5.07 22.07
N ASP A 500 7.99 -5.88 22.34
CA ASP A 500 9.35 -5.47 22.70
C ASP A 500 10.38 -6.54 22.32
N GLU A 501 11.64 -6.31 22.70
CA GLU A 501 12.77 -7.23 22.52
C GLU A 501 12.59 -8.57 23.26
N ALA A 502 11.99 -8.55 24.46
CA ALA A 502 11.82 -9.75 25.27
C ALA A 502 10.78 -10.70 24.65
N ASP A 503 9.71 -10.16 24.05
CA ASP A 503 8.76 -10.93 23.25
C ASP A 503 9.45 -11.66 22.08
N LEU A 504 10.42 -11.03 21.42
CA LEU A 504 11.16 -11.61 20.30
C LEU A 504 12.10 -12.73 20.78
N GLN A 505 12.86 -12.49 21.86
CA GLN A 505 13.69 -13.50 22.51
C GLN A 505 12.85 -14.71 22.97
N ASN A 506 11.75 -14.46 23.68
CA ASN A 506 10.85 -15.51 24.20
C ASN A 506 10.25 -16.35 23.07
N TYR A 507 9.83 -15.72 21.96
CA TYR A 507 9.28 -16.42 20.80
C TYR A 507 10.32 -17.33 20.13
N VAL A 508 11.52 -16.81 19.87
CA VAL A 508 12.60 -17.59 19.23
C VAL A 508 13.13 -18.67 20.16
N ARG A 509 13.22 -18.43 21.47
CA ARG A 509 13.53 -19.47 22.47
C ARG A 509 12.51 -20.61 22.41
N GLY A 510 11.20 -20.30 22.32
CA GLY A 510 10.16 -21.32 22.16
C GLY A 510 10.26 -22.13 20.87
N ILE A 511 10.66 -21.51 19.75
CA ILE A 511 11.02 -22.23 18.52
C ILE A 511 12.17 -23.21 18.81
N LEU A 512 13.27 -22.72 19.39
CA LEU A 512 14.46 -23.52 19.65
C LEU A 512 14.17 -24.66 20.63
N ASP A 513 13.38 -24.43 21.69
CA ASP A 513 13.00 -25.47 22.65
C ASP A 513 12.29 -26.65 21.94
N VAL A 514 11.42 -26.37 20.95
CA VAL A 514 10.81 -27.42 20.11
C VAL A 514 11.85 -28.04 19.17
N ILE A 515 12.61 -27.24 18.41
CA ILE A 515 13.51 -27.75 17.36
C ILE A 515 14.66 -28.58 17.96
N TYR A 516 15.31 -28.12 19.03
CA TYR A 516 16.38 -28.89 19.70
C TYR A 516 15.85 -30.21 20.29
N THR A 517 14.63 -30.25 20.87
CA THR A 517 14.02 -31.50 21.33
C THR A 517 13.69 -32.46 20.17
N LEU A 518 13.22 -31.95 19.02
CA LEU A 518 12.93 -32.76 17.84
C LEU A 518 14.19 -33.25 17.12
N ASP A 519 15.23 -32.43 17.04
CA ASP A 519 16.55 -32.81 16.51
C ASP A 519 17.23 -33.83 17.43
N TYR A 520 17.12 -33.69 18.76
CA TYR A 520 17.58 -34.72 19.69
C TYR A 520 16.83 -36.04 19.51
N ALA A 521 15.50 -36.02 19.34
CA ALA A 521 14.73 -37.24 19.08
C ALA A 521 15.17 -37.95 17.79
N GLU A 522 15.52 -37.20 16.74
CA GLU A 522 16.06 -37.74 15.49
C GLU A 522 17.46 -38.33 15.71
N ALA A 523 18.39 -37.56 16.29
CA ALA A 523 19.75 -38.01 16.60
C ALA A 523 19.77 -39.26 17.48
N ASN A 524 18.92 -39.31 18.52
CA ASN A 524 18.81 -40.44 19.45
C ASN A 524 18.42 -41.76 18.75
N VAL A 525 17.66 -41.70 17.65
CA VAL A 525 17.35 -42.87 16.81
C VAL A 525 18.49 -43.19 15.84
N VAL A 526 19.04 -42.18 15.17
CA VAL A 526 20.01 -42.40 14.07
C VAL A 526 21.39 -42.81 14.61
N LEU A 527 21.79 -42.33 15.78
CA LEU A 527 23.06 -42.71 16.41
C LEU A 527 23.15 -44.21 16.75
N THR A 528 22.02 -44.92 16.87
CA THR A 528 22.00 -46.38 17.08
C THR A 528 21.99 -47.21 15.79
N LYS A 529 22.04 -46.57 14.62
CA LYS A 529 22.03 -47.24 13.29
C LYS A 529 23.46 -47.61 12.85
N SER A 530 23.60 -48.38 11.75
CA SER A 530 24.92 -48.76 11.23
C SER A 530 25.68 -47.54 10.68
N ALA A 531 27.00 -47.66 10.48
CA ALA A 531 27.81 -46.58 9.89
C ALA A 531 27.33 -46.23 8.46
N GLU A 532 26.94 -47.23 7.66
CA GLU A 532 26.37 -47.05 6.32
C GLU A 532 24.98 -46.39 6.35
N GLU A 533 24.17 -46.64 7.38
CA GLU A 533 22.91 -45.93 7.59
C GLU A 533 23.15 -44.47 8.02
N LYS A 534 24.14 -44.22 8.88
CA LYS A 534 24.59 -42.87 9.26
C LYS A 534 25.11 -42.07 8.07
N MET A 535 25.89 -42.69 7.17
CA MET A 535 26.35 -42.07 5.91
C MET A 535 25.18 -41.63 5.00
N LYS A 536 24.07 -42.38 4.99
CA LYS A 536 22.86 -41.96 4.24
C LYS A 536 22.11 -40.82 4.93
N TRP A 537 22.24 -40.70 6.24
CA TRP A 537 21.42 -39.80 7.05
C TRP A 537 22.06 -38.45 7.34
N PHE A 538 23.39 -38.38 7.42
CA PHE A 538 24.13 -37.16 7.69
C PHE A 538 24.99 -36.73 6.50
N HIS A 539 25.21 -35.43 6.39
CA HIS A 539 26.27 -34.80 5.61
C HIS A 539 27.19 -34.01 6.53
N LYS A 540 28.44 -33.78 6.11
CA LYS A 540 29.39 -32.93 6.83
C LYS A 540 29.35 -31.52 6.26
N LEU A 541 29.18 -30.54 7.14
CA LEU A 541 29.35 -29.12 6.85
C LEU A 541 30.80 -28.71 7.17
N GLU A 542 31.43 -28.06 6.21
CA GLU A 542 32.81 -27.58 6.25
C GLU A 542 32.82 -26.08 5.98
N GLN A 543 33.87 -25.40 6.44
CA GLN A 543 34.13 -24.00 6.14
C GLN A 543 35.26 -23.92 5.12
N ILE A 544 35.01 -23.28 3.97
CA ILE A 544 36.01 -23.05 2.92
C ILE A 544 36.30 -21.54 2.84
N GLU A 545 37.57 -21.15 2.81
CA GLU A 545 37.96 -19.73 2.66
C GLU A 545 37.42 -19.15 1.35
N ASP A 546 36.75 -18.00 1.43
CA ASP A 546 36.29 -17.24 0.26
C ASP A 546 37.48 -16.57 -0.42
N SER A 547 37.87 -17.06 -1.59
CA SER A 547 39.03 -16.57 -2.34
C SER A 547 38.87 -15.15 -2.92
N GLU A 548 37.65 -14.62 -2.91
CA GLU A 548 37.31 -13.34 -3.54
C GLU A 548 37.24 -12.21 -2.49
N ILE A 549 37.83 -11.05 -2.76
CA ILE A 549 37.79 -9.92 -1.82
C ILE A 549 36.38 -9.30 -1.78
N ARG A 550 35.89 -9.00 -0.57
CA ARG A 550 34.59 -8.34 -0.31
C ARG A 550 34.81 -6.83 -0.12
N TYR A 551 33.85 -5.99 -0.52
CA TYR A 551 34.00 -4.53 -0.39
C TYR A 551 34.12 -4.05 1.07
N ASN A 552 33.62 -4.87 2.01
CA ASN A 552 33.67 -4.69 3.45
C ASN A 552 34.52 -5.78 4.13
N GLN A 553 35.69 -6.13 3.56
CA GLN A 553 36.60 -7.19 4.06
C GLN A 553 36.99 -7.06 5.55
N GLY A 554 36.92 -5.86 6.13
CA GLY A 554 37.32 -5.60 7.52
C GLY A 554 38.82 -5.35 7.68
N GLN A 555 39.40 -5.78 8.80
CA GLN A 555 40.81 -5.57 9.13
C GLN A 555 41.77 -6.33 8.19
N GLU A 556 43.02 -5.88 8.10
CA GLU A 556 44.08 -6.63 7.40
C GLU A 556 44.24 -8.03 8.02
N GLY A 557 44.35 -9.05 7.17
CA GLY A 557 44.39 -10.46 7.57
C GLY A 557 43.02 -11.12 7.79
N ALA A 558 41.91 -10.37 7.72
CA ALA A 558 40.56 -10.93 7.81
C ALA A 558 40.24 -11.83 6.60
N ARG A 559 39.80 -13.05 6.90
CA ARG A 559 39.48 -14.12 5.94
C ARG A 559 38.12 -14.70 6.28
N HIS A 560 37.18 -14.55 5.37
CA HIS A 560 35.80 -14.98 5.53
C HIS A 560 35.59 -16.34 4.87
N ASN A 561 34.64 -17.12 5.36
CA ASN A 561 34.36 -18.45 4.84
C ASN A 561 33.05 -18.51 4.03
N LEU A 562 32.90 -19.61 3.31
CA LEU A 562 31.70 -20.11 2.67
C LEU A 562 31.32 -21.44 3.33
N ASP A 563 30.02 -21.72 3.46
CA ASP A 563 29.56 -23.03 3.92
C ASP A 563 29.63 -24.03 2.78
N SER A 564 30.25 -25.18 3.00
CA SER A 564 30.32 -26.25 2.02
C SER A 564 29.87 -27.57 2.61
N VAL A 565 29.07 -28.34 1.88
CA VAL A 565 28.47 -29.58 2.39
C VAL A 565 28.82 -30.75 1.48
N ARG A 566 29.23 -31.86 2.10
CA ARG A 566 29.59 -33.11 1.40
C ARG A 566 29.03 -34.34 2.11
N GLU A 567 29.01 -35.45 1.39
CA GLU A 567 28.76 -36.78 1.96
C GLU A 567 29.84 -37.15 3.02
N LEU A 568 29.47 -37.98 3.98
CA LEU A 568 30.42 -38.55 4.94
C LEU A 568 31.26 -39.66 4.31
N THR A 569 32.46 -39.84 4.86
CA THR A 569 33.21 -41.10 4.73
C THR A 569 32.76 -42.12 5.79
N LEU A 570 33.02 -43.41 5.54
CA LEU A 570 32.70 -44.47 6.50
C LEU A 570 33.42 -44.26 7.84
N ASP A 571 34.72 -43.94 7.80
CA ASP A 571 35.57 -43.62 8.95
C ASP A 571 35.07 -42.41 9.77
N GLU A 572 34.36 -41.47 9.16
CA GLU A 572 33.68 -40.38 9.89
C GLU A 572 32.40 -40.88 10.54
N ALA A 573 31.58 -41.65 9.80
CA ALA A 573 30.30 -42.17 10.29
C ALA A 573 30.43 -43.18 11.45
N GLU A 574 31.50 -43.98 11.49
CA GLU A 574 31.82 -44.89 12.61
C GLU A 574 32.10 -44.14 13.93
N LYS A 575 32.56 -42.88 13.87
CA LYS A 575 32.91 -42.08 15.06
C LYS A 575 31.71 -41.37 15.68
N LEU A 576 30.60 -41.22 14.96
CA LEU A 576 29.39 -40.54 15.45
C LEU A 576 28.61 -41.44 16.42
N ASN A 577 28.76 -41.21 17.73
CA ASN A 577 28.14 -42.04 18.78
C ASN A 577 27.22 -41.22 19.72
N THR A 578 27.46 -39.92 19.82
CA THR A 578 26.77 -38.98 20.71
C THR A 578 26.32 -37.74 19.94
N ILE A 579 25.49 -36.90 20.56
CA ILE A 579 25.10 -35.62 19.96
C ILE A 579 26.24 -34.59 19.96
N ASP A 580 27.19 -34.67 20.91
CA ASP A 580 28.39 -33.83 20.93
C ASP A 580 29.29 -34.14 19.71
N ASP A 581 29.40 -35.42 19.32
CA ASP A 581 30.08 -35.81 18.07
C ASP A 581 29.42 -35.16 16.85
N LEU A 582 28.07 -35.15 16.78
CA LEU A 582 27.34 -34.50 15.67
C LEU A 582 27.61 -32.98 15.64
N ILE A 583 27.73 -32.33 16.80
CA ILE A 583 27.97 -30.89 16.90
C ILE A 583 29.40 -30.54 16.50
N ARG A 584 30.39 -31.25 17.05
CA ARG A 584 31.82 -30.97 16.86
C ARG A 584 32.34 -31.39 15.49
N GLU A 585 31.87 -32.53 14.95
CA GLU A 585 32.19 -32.93 13.57
C GLU A 585 31.37 -32.17 12.51
N SER A 586 30.53 -31.23 12.92
CA SER A 586 29.76 -30.33 12.06
C SER A 586 28.75 -31.06 11.15
N MET A 587 27.96 -31.95 11.74
CA MET A 587 26.95 -32.74 11.06
C MET A 587 25.66 -31.96 10.78
N ILE A 588 25.07 -32.21 9.62
CA ILE A 588 23.70 -31.83 9.26
C ILE A 588 22.98 -33.04 8.67
N ALA A 589 21.65 -33.06 8.66
CA ALA A 589 20.90 -34.12 7.98
C ALA A 589 21.10 -34.06 6.46
N SER A 590 21.27 -35.21 5.80
CA SER A 590 21.58 -35.36 4.36
C SER A 590 20.47 -34.86 3.42
N ARG A 591 19.30 -34.52 3.96
CA ARG A 591 18.19 -33.88 3.25
C ARG A 591 18.25 -32.34 3.26
N TYR A 592 19.29 -31.73 3.87
CA TYR A 592 19.45 -30.27 3.89
C TYR A 592 19.72 -29.76 2.47
N GLU A 593 18.80 -28.96 1.93
CA GLU A 593 18.91 -28.39 0.58
C GLU A 593 19.82 -27.14 0.62
N VAL A 594 21.11 -27.32 0.28
CA VAL A 594 22.16 -26.31 0.43
C VAL A 594 22.27 -25.37 -0.78
N ASN A 595 21.96 -25.87 -1.98
CA ASN A 595 22.06 -25.11 -3.22
C ASN A 595 20.91 -25.48 -4.17
N GLY A 596 19.86 -24.66 -4.18
CA GLY A 596 18.61 -24.98 -4.87
C GLY A 596 17.95 -26.21 -4.25
N THR A 597 17.98 -27.35 -4.94
CA THR A 597 17.50 -28.65 -4.42
C THR A 597 18.64 -29.65 -4.19
N GLN A 598 19.90 -29.23 -4.35
CA GLN A 598 21.06 -30.09 -4.10
C GLN A 598 21.35 -30.16 -2.60
N THR A 599 21.73 -31.35 -2.11
CA THR A 599 22.02 -31.59 -0.70
C THR A 599 23.52 -31.57 -0.36
N THR A 600 24.36 -31.37 -1.37
CA THR A 600 25.80 -31.13 -1.27
C THR A 600 26.21 -29.97 -2.18
N GLY A 601 27.42 -29.44 -1.97
CA GLY A 601 27.97 -28.28 -2.66
C GLY A 601 28.25 -27.10 -1.73
N THR A 602 28.79 -26.02 -2.30
CA THR A 602 29.18 -24.81 -1.57
C THR A 602 28.14 -23.71 -1.74
N ALA A 603 27.66 -23.16 -0.64
CA ALA A 603 26.83 -21.96 -0.65
C ALA A 603 27.69 -20.73 -0.94
N ALA A 604 27.35 -19.97 -1.98
CA ALA A 604 28.04 -18.75 -2.31
C ALA A 604 27.78 -17.66 -1.26
N ARG A 605 28.64 -16.63 -1.21
CA ARG A 605 28.35 -15.43 -0.43
C ARG A 605 27.15 -14.66 -1.01
N ASN A 606 26.41 -13.95 -0.16
CA ASN A 606 25.30 -13.08 -0.59
C ASN A 606 24.19 -13.82 -1.35
N GLY A 607 23.90 -15.06 -0.96
CA GLY A 607 22.90 -15.87 -1.63
C GLY A 607 21.54 -15.83 -0.93
N TYR A 608 20.50 -16.17 -1.68
CA TYR A 608 19.11 -16.24 -1.25
C TYR A 608 18.82 -17.51 -0.43
N TYR A 609 19.71 -17.82 0.50
CA TYR A 609 19.68 -19.03 1.31
C TYR A 609 18.75 -18.89 2.52
N VAL A 610 18.39 -20.05 3.07
CA VAL A 610 17.41 -20.19 4.16
C VAL A 610 17.94 -21.24 5.13
N VAL A 611 17.51 -21.16 6.39
CA VAL A 611 17.78 -22.21 7.38
C VAL A 611 16.47 -22.97 7.60
N PRO A 612 16.35 -24.24 7.18
CA PRO A 612 15.14 -25.03 7.41
C PRO A 612 14.81 -25.17 8.90
N LEU A 613 13.52 -25.21 9.25
CA LEU A 613 13.07 -25.47 10.62
C LEU A 613 13.28 -26.92 11.05
N PHE A 614 13.05 -27.87 10.13
CA PHE A 614 12.88 -29.29 10.47
C PHE A 614 13.99 -30.21 9.94
N THR A 615 14.83 -29.70 9.03
CA THR A 615 16.08 -30.37 8.66
C THR A 615 17.14 -30.08 9.71
N ALA A 616 17.56 -31.11 10.43
CA ALA A 616 18.44 -30.94 11.58
C ALA A 616 19.83 -30.40 11.16
N ASN A 617 20.31 -29.38 11.85
CA ASN A 617 21.65 -28.80 11.69
C ASN A 617 22.33 -28.76 13.06
N TYR A 618 23.17 -29.76 13.33
CA TYR A 618 23.88 -29.92 14.60
C TYR A 618 25.16 -29.07 14.66
N ALA A 619 25.71 -28.66 13.50
CA ALA A 619 27.01 -28.02 13.41
C ALA A 619 27.18 -26.79 14.32
N GLY A 620 28.28 -26.79 15.08
CA GLY A 620 28.71 -25.71 15.96
C GLY A 620 29.96 -24.99 15.44
N VAL A 621 30.01 -24.66 14.14
CA VAL A 621 31.18 -24.01 13.52
C VAL A 621 31.33 -22.54 13.94
N GLN A 622 32.55 -22.03 13.86
CA GLN A 622 32.86 -20.60 13.94
C GLN A 622 34.09 -20.32 13.06
N ASN A 623 34.28 -19.07 12.63
CA ASN A 623 35.52 -18.63 11.99
C ASN A 623 36.35 -17.75 12.95
N ASP A 624 37.60 -18.16 13.21
CA ASP A 624 38.51 -17.42 14.10
C ASP A 624 39.18 -16.22 13.41
N CYS A 625 39.20 -16.18 12.07
CA CYS A 625 39.84 -15.14 11.25
C CYS A 625 38.86 -14.23 10.48
N GLY A 626 37.55 -14.37 10.70
CA GLY A 626 36.52 -13.62 9.99
C GLY A 626 35.13 -14.13 10.31
N VAL A 627 34.23 -14.16 9.33
CA VAL A 627 32.86 -14.68 9.49
C VAL A 627 32.72 -16.08 8.90
N SER A 628 31.86 -16.88 9.48
CA SER A 628 31.32 -18.11 8.90
C SER A 628 30.40 -17.80 7.70
N GLY A 629 30.00 -18.84 6.97
CA GLY A 629 29.21 -18.70 5.75
C GLY A 629 27.74 -18.27 5.96
N ASP A 630 27.10 -17.95 4.84
CA ASP A 630 25.74 -17.45 4.71
C ASP A 630 24.65 -18.31 5.39
N LEU A 631 24.80 -19.64 5.46
CA LEU A 631 23.87 -20.55 6.15
C LEU A 631 24.10 -20.52 7.66
N MET A 632 25.36 -20.64 8.07
CA MET A 632 25.69 -20.81 9.48
C MET A 632 25.50 -19.51 10.26
N ILE A 633 25.89 -18.36 9.70
CA ILE A 633 25.64 -17.07 10.37
C ILE A 633 24.15 -16.83 10.60
N ARG A 634 23.26 -17.19 9.66
CA ARG A 634 21.80 -17.10 9.84
C ARG A 634 21.31 -18.03 10.96
N ARG A 635 21.73 -19.31 10.94
CA ARG A 635 21.34 -20.30 11.97
C ARG A 635 21.76 -19.84 13.36
N GLN A 636 23.01 -19.38 13.48
CA GLN A 636 23.62 -18.94 14.73
C GLN A 636 23.00 -17.63 15.23
N ALA A 637 22.67 -16.69 14.35
CA ALA A 637 21.97 -15.47 14.72
C ALA A 637 20.61 -15.76 15.40
N PHE A 638 19.86 -16.77 14.94
CA PHE A 638 18.63 -17.21 15.61
C PHE A 638 18.89 -17.96 16.93
N GLU A 639 19.92 -18.81 17.01
CA GLU A 639 20.31 -19.48 18.25
C GLU A 639 20.71 -18.45 19.34
N LEU A 640 21.48 -17.42 18.98
CA LEU A 640 21.87 -16.31 19.85
C LEU A 640 20.70 -15.38 20.19
N LEU A 641 19.75 -15.16 19.27
CA LEU A 641 18.52 -14.41 19.54
C LEU A 641 17.67 -15.07 20.62
N GLY A 642 17.54 -16.40 20.59
CA GLY A 642 16.76 -17.14 21.59
C GLY A 642 17.40 -17.16 22.97
N GLU A 643 18.73 -17.22 23.06
CA GLU A 643 19.43 -17.23 24.34
C GLU A 643 19.64 -15.81 24.90
N TYR A 644 20.26 -14.91 24.13
CA TYR A 644 20.74 -13.60 24.60
C TYR A 644 19.90 -12.40 24.14
N GLY A 645 18.84 -12.63 23.36
CA GLY A 645 17.96 -11.56 22.87
C GLY A 645 18.50 -10.80 21.65
N TYR A 646 17.80 -9.74 21.26
CA TYR A 646 18.06 -9.06 19.99
C TYR A 646 19.34 -8.22 20.05
N TYR A 647 19.49 -7.38 21.06
CA TYR A 647 20.66 -6.53 21.27
C TYR A 647 21.73 -7.17 22.16
N GLY A 648 21.41 -8.25 22.87
CA GLY A 648 22.40 -9.05 23.60
C GLY A 648 23.06 -10.15 22.76
N GLY A 649 22.35 -10.73 21.78
CA GLY A 649 22.83 -11.85 20.96
C GLY A 649 22.90 -11.56 19.47
N MET A 650 21.74 -11.35 18.84
CA MET A 650 21.66 -11.27 17.37
C MET A 650 22.43 -10.08 16.78
N VAL A 651 22.10 -8.85 17.20
CA VAL A 651 22.69 -7.61 16.68
C VAL A 651 24.21 -7.56 16.90
N PRO A 652 24.78 -7.87 18.08
CA PRO A 652 26.24 -7.89 18.24
C PRO A 652 26.94 -8.88 17.30
N TYR A 653 26.30 -10.01 16.99
CA TYR A 653 26.82 -11.04 16.08
C TYR A 653 26.77 -10.61 14.61
N ILE A 654 25.62 -10.09 14.13
CA ILE A 654 25.40 -9.75 12.72
C ILE A 654 25.71 -8.28 12.37
N SER A 655 26.31 -7.51 13.28
CA SER A 655 26.72 -6.12 13.04
C SER A 655 28.19 -5.86 13.33
N ASN A 656 28.62 -4.63 13.06
CA ASN A 656 29.93 -4.11 13.42
C ASN A 656 30.01 -3.52 14.85
N GLN A 657 29.08 -3.86 15.75
CA GLN A 657 29.04 -3.34 17.14
C GLN A 657 30.37 -3.42 17.90
N TYR A 658 31.16 -4.48 17.68
CA TYR A 658 32.47 -4.66 18.31
C TYR A 658 33.67 -4.32 17.40
N LYS A 659 33.46 -3.67 16.26
CA LYS A 659 34.51 -3.35 15.28
C LYS A 659 35.60 -2.44 15.85
N GLU A 660 35.21 -1.34 16.49
CA GLU A 660 36.15 -0.40 17.12
C GLU A 660 36.92 -1.05 18.27
N ALA A 661 36.24 -1.86 19.09
CA ALA A 661 36.86 -2.63 20.16
C ALA A 661 37.91 -3.61 19.59
N ALA A 662 37.58 -4.38 18.55
CA ALA A 662 38.51 -5.28 17.88
C ALA A 662 39.75 -4.53 17.34
N GLN A 663 39.55 -3.39 16.67
CA GLN A 663 40.64 -2.55 16.18
C GLN A 663 41.54 -2.04 17.33
N SER A 664 40.96 -1.60 18.44
CA SER A 664 41.72 -1.12 19.61
C SER A 664 42.50 -2.25 20.32
N GLU A 665 41.96 -3.47 20.32
CA GLU A 665 42.57 -4.68 20.88
C GLU A 665 43.55 -5.36 19.90
N GLN A 666 43.78 -4.77 18.71
CA GLN A 666 44.57 -5.34 17.60
C GLN A 666 44.09 -6.73 17.15
N ALA A 667 42.79 -6.99 17.30
CA ALA A 667 42.11 -8.21 16.92
C ALA A 667 41.36 -8.06 15.59
N ILE A 668 41.17 -9.18 14.89
CA ILE A 668 40.25 -9.28 13.76
C ILE A 668 38.81 -9.36 14.30
N LEU A 669 37.84 -8.73 13.64
CA LEU A 669 36.43 -8.85 13.96
C LEU A 669 35.87 -10.21 13.49
N SER A 670 36.30 -11.29 14.15
CA SER A 670 35.93 -12.67 13.83
C SER A 670 34.70 -13.16 14.61
N ASP A 671 34.16 -14.32 14.22
CA ASP A 671 33.11 -14.99 15.00
C ASP A 671 33.63 -15.28 16.41
N GLN A 672 34.84 -15.85 16.54
CA GLN A 672 35.48 -16.11 17.83
C GLN A 672 35.54 -14.86 18.71
N TYR A 673 35.99 -13.73 18.14
CA TYR A 673 36.10 -12.47 18.89
C TYR A 673 34.75 -12.00 19.42
N VAL A 674 33.70 -12.06 18.60
CA VAL A 674 32.37 -11.55 18.96
C VAL A 674 31.56 -12.52 19.80
N LEU A 675 31.61 -13.82 19.53
CA LEU A 675 31.02 -14.85 20.39
C LEU A 675 31.61 -14.77 21.80
N LYS A 676 32.93 -14.56 21.95
CA LYS A 676 33.56 -14.34 23.27
C LYS A 676 32.98 -13.12 24.01
N LYS A 677 32.65 -12.03 23.31
CA LYS A 677 32.02 -10.84 23.91
C LYS A 677 30.56 -11.08 24.28
N ILE A 678 29.81 -11.84 23.46
CA ILE A 678 28.40 -12.21 23.72
C ILE A 678 28.28 -13.20 24.88
N PHE A 679 29.09 -14.27 24.87
CA PHE A 679 29.03 -15.33 25.87
C PHE A 679 29.52 -14.90 27.25
N GLY A 680 30.30 -13.81 27.37
CA GLY A 680 30.78 -13.31 28.66
C GLY A 680 31.63 -14.30 29.47
N GLY A 681 32.17 -15.33 28.83
CA GLY A 681 32.89 -16.44 29.47
C GLY A 681 32.03 -17.66 29.84
N SER A 682 30.73 -17.69 29.51
CA SER A 682 29.87 -18.88 29.72
C SER A 682 30.24 -20.06 28.81
N TYR A 683 30.80 -19.79 27.63
CA TYR A 683 31.19 -20.77 26.62
C TYR A 683 32.47 -20.31 25.92
N ASP A 684 33.37 -21.24 25.58
CA ASP A 684 34.62 -20.94 24.86
C ASP A 684 34.42 -20.93 23.33
N THR A 685 33.57 -21.82 22.81
CA THR A 685 33.28 -21.95 21.37
C THR A 685 31.79 -22.09 21.07
N MET A 686 31.42 -21.89 19.80
CA MET A 686 30.04 -22.12 19.35
C MET A 686 29.59 -23.58 19.49
N ALA A 687 30.52 -24.54 19.41
CA ALA A 687 30.24 -25.94 19.67
C ALA A 687 29.87 -26.16 21.15
N ASP A 688 30.58 -25.55 22.09
CA ASP A 688 30.30 -25.71 23.53
C ASP A 688 28.97 -25.06 23.92
N PHE A 689 28.68 -23.87 23.38
CA PHE A 689 27.35 -23.24 23.48
C PHE A 689 26.26 -24.19 22.95
N LYS A 690 26.42 -24.74 21.75
CA LYS A 690 25.41 -25.58 21.11
C LYS A 690 25.21 -26.91 21.83
N THR A 691 26.28 -27.51 22.37
CA THR A 691 26.21 -28.69 23.24
C THR A 691 25.43 -28.39 24.51
N ALA A 692 25.70 -27.26 25.19
CA ALA A 692 24.92 -26.84 26.35
C ALA A 692 23.44 -26.54 26.01
N MET A 693 23.17 -25.97 24.83
CA MET A 693 21.80 -25.73 24.36
C MET A 693 21.03 -27.04 24.17
N PHE A 694 21.64 -28.09 23.61
CA PHE A 694 21.01 -29.42 23.55
C PHE A 694 20.81 -30.01 24.95
N GLN A 695 21.86 -30.03 25.78
CA GLN A 695 21.84 -30.63 27.11
C GLN A 695 20.71 -30.07 27.98
N ARG A 696 20.52 -28.74 28.00
CA ARG A 696 19.44 -28.07 28.74
C ARG A 696 18.03 -28.53 28.32
N ARG A 697 17.82 -28.91 27.05
CA ARG A 697 16.52 -29.45 26.57
C ARG A 697 16.39 -30.96 26.80
N ILE A 698 17.51 -31.69 26.82
CA ILE A 698 17.56 -33.12 27.18
C ILE A 698 17.19 -33.32 28.65
N GLU A 699 17.62 -32.43 29.54
CA GLU A 699 17.27 -32.44 30.97
C GLU A 699 15.78 -32.19 31.24
N LYS A 700 15.07 -31.56 30.30
CA LYS A 700 13.65 -31.16 30.42
C LYS A 700 12.67 -32.07 29.68
N LEU A 701 13.11 -33.24 29.20
CA LEU A 701 12.28 -34.13 28.39
C LEU A 701 11.07 -34.72 29.13
N ASP A 702 11.19 -34.91 30.45
CA ASP A 702 10.07 -35.35 31.30
C ASP A 702 9.11 -34.20 31.68
N GLU A 703 9.53 -32.94 31.52
CA GLU A 703 8.68 -31.75 31.75
C GLU A 703 7.75 -31.44 30.55
N LEU A 704 7.90 -32.08 29.38
CA LEU A 704 7.16 -31.71 28.16
C LEU A 704 5.62 -31.72 28.38
N LYS A 705 4.94 -30.63 28.01
CA LYS A 705 3.46 -30.56 27.98
C LYS A 705 2.92 -31.55 26.94
N PRO A 706 1.83 -32.29 27.23
CA PRO A 706 1.21 -33.16 26.23
C PRO A 706 0.66 -32.38 25.03
N VAL A 707 1.04 -32.79 23.82
CA VAL A 707 0.61 -32.18 22.54
C VAL A 707 -0.18 -33.20 21.72
N THR A 708 -1.26 -32.77 21.07
CA THR A 708 -2.08 -33.65 20.20
C THR A 708 -1.96 -33.21 18.74
N ILE A 709 -1.58 -34.15 17.88
CA ILE A 709 -1.32 -33.93 16.44
C ILE A 709 -2.21 -34.82 15.56
N THR A 710 -2.27 -34.52 14.26
CA THR A 710 -2.88 -35.40 13.26
C THR A 710 -1.79 -36.13 12.48
N TRP A 711 -1.43 -37.33 12.95
CA TRP A 711 -0.38 -38.15 12.32
C TRP A 711 -1.01 -39.28 11.49
N LYS A 712 -0.67 -39.38 10.19
CA LYS A 712 -1.18 -40.41 9.27
C LYS A 712 -2.72 -40.58 9.28
N ASN A 713 -3.45 -39.46 9.35
CA ASN A 713 -4.91 -39.38 9.50
C ASN A 713 -5.47 -39.93 10.83
N GLN A 714 -4.63 -40.09 11.85
CA GLN A 714 -5.01 -40.48 13.20
C GLN A 714 -4.70 -39.35 14.20
N SER A 715 -5.53 -39.21 15.23
CA SER A 715 -5.24 -38.28 16.33
C SER A 715 -4.28 -38.96 17.31
N VAL A 716 -3.11 -38.35 17.52
CA VAL A 716 -2.05 -38.90 18.39
C VAL A 716 -1.67 -37.85 19.43
N THR A 717 -1.90 -38.16 20.70
CA THR A 717 -1.39 -37.35 21.82
C THR A 717 -0.01 -37.86 22.25
N ILE A 718 1.01 -37.04 22.10
CA ILE A 718 2.36 -37.25 22.62
C ILE A 718 2.39 -36.66 24.03
N ASN A 719 2.70 -37.46 25.04
CA ASN A 719 2.56 -37.08 26.46
C ASN A 719 3.81 -37.40 27.31
N HIS A 720 4.89 -37.84 26.69
CA HIS A 720 6.22 -38.08 27.27
C HIS A 720 7.21 -38.36 26.13
N PHE A 721 8.51 -38.21 26.39
CA PHE A 721 9.55 -38.29 25.35
C PHE A 721 9.63 -39.66 24.65
N GLU A 722 9.50 -40.79 25.35
CA GLU A 722 9.59 -42.11 24.71
C GLU A 722 8.55 -42.31 23.59
N LYS A 723 7.35 -41.74 23.74
CA LYS A 723 6.35 -41.75 22.67
C LYS A 723 6.73 -40.88 21.46
N LEU A 724 7.41 -39.76 21.69
CA LEU A 724 8.00 -38.95 20.61
C LEU A 724 9.11 -39.75 19.90
N ARG A 725 10.02 -40.36 20.66
CA ARG A 725 11.13 -41.18 20.15
C ARG A 725 10.64 -42.34 19.28
N LEU A 726 9.58 -43.04 19.69
CA LEU A 726 8.99 -44.15 18.92
C LEU A 726 8.35 -43.68 17.60
N LEU A 727 7.66 -42.54 17.59
CA LEU A 727 7.12 -41.96 16.35
C LEU A 727 8.25 -41.49 15.41
N MET A 728 9.29 -40.89 15.98
CA MET A 728 10.49 -40.50 15.23
C MET A 728 11.21 -41.72 14.66
N GLN A 729 11.28 -42.83 15.41
CA GLN A 729 11.85 -44.07 14.95
C GLN A 729 11.11 -44.65 13.73
N GLU A 730 9.77 -44.67 13.77
CA GLU A 730 8.95 -45.09 12.62
C GLU A 730 9.22 -44.22 11.38
N ALA A 731 9.35 -42.90 11.57
CA ALA A 731 9.60 -41.95 10.49
C ALA A 731 11.02 -42.10 9.90
N VAL A 732 12.06 -42.20 10.75
CA VAL A 732 13.46 -42.44 10.34
C VAL A 732 13.60 -43.75 9.57
N GLU A 733 12.98 -44.83 10.06
CA GLU A 733 13.02 -46.14 9.39
C GLU A 733 12.26 -46.14 8.05
N SER A 734 11.24 -45.29 7.90
CA SER A 734 10.58 -45.06 6.62
C SER A 734 11.48 -44.30 5.63
N ASP A 735 12.08 -43.21 6.08
CA ASP A 735 12.91 -42.33 5.25
C ASP A 735 14.22 -43.03 4.82
N LEU A 736 14.85 -43.85 5.69
CA LEU A 736 16.03 -44.68 5.35
C LEU A 736 15.78 -45.67 4.20
N VAL A 737 14.52 -46.03 3.94
CA VAL A 737 14.10 -46.93 2.85
C VAL A 737 13.62 -46.16 1.63
N GLN A 738 12.93 -45.04 1.82
CA GLN A 738 12.25 -44.30 0.74
C GLN A 738 13.09 -43.17 0.13
N VAL A 739 13.97 -42.54 0.91
CA VAL A 739 14.79 -41.40 0.46
C VAL A 739 16.08 -41.91 -0.18
N SER A 740 16.40 -41.39 -1.36
CA SER A 740 17.62 -41.71 -2.11
C SER A 740 18.08 -40.52 -2.96
N VAL A 741 19.39 -40.37 -3.10
CA VAL A 741 20.01 -39.32 -3.92
C VAL A 741 19.85 -39.67 -5.40
N LEU A 742 19.34 -38.72 -6.19
CA LEU A 742 19.21 -38.82 -7.64
C LEU A 742 20.48 -38.35 -8.37
N PRO A 743 20.71 -38.78 -9.62
CA PRO A 743 21.71 -38.17 -10.50
C PRO A 743 21.49 -36.65 -10.60
N GLY A 744 22.45 -35.87 -10.08
CA GLY A 744 22.36 -34.42 -9.93
C GLY A 744 22.46 -33.91 -8.49
N GLY A 745 22.46 -34.80 -7.49
CA GLY A 745 22.73 -34.45 -6.09
C GLY A 745 21.51 -33.93 -5.31
N ALA A 746 20.31 -34.15 -5.83
CA ALA A 746 19.04 -33.86 -5.15
C ALA A 746 18.37 -35.17 -4.69
N ASN A 747 17.58 -35.13 -3.61
CA ASN A 747 16.84 -36.31 -3.17
C ASN A 747 15.59 -36.56 -4.03
N ASN A 748 15.17 -37.83 -4.14
CA ASN A 748 13.95 -38.24 -4.83
C ASN A 748 12.66 -37.75 -4.14
N ILE A 749 12.73 -37.43 -2.85
CA ILE A 749 11.69 -36.82 -2.03
C ILE A 749 12.27 -35.52 -1.47
N ARG A 750 11.54 -34.40 -1.58
CA ARG A 750 11.98 -33.09 -1.05
C ARG A 750 12.01 -33.11 0.49
N ALA A 751 12.87 -32.30 1.09
CA ALA A 751 13.08 -32.30 2.55
C ALA A 751 11.76 -32.19 3.35
N GLN A 752 10.93 -31.19 3.01
CA GLN A 752 9.64 -30.95 3.66
C GLN A 752 8.58 -32.04 3.42
N GLU A 753 8.84 -32.99 2.51
CA GLU A 753 7.94 -34.09 2.16
C GLU A 753 8.31 -35.43 2.79
N THR A 754 9.48 -35.57 3.45
CA THR A 754 9.87 -36.83 4.11
C THR A 754 9.05 -37.07 5.38
N GLU A 755 8.99 -38.32 5.84
CA GLU A 755 8.17 -38.69 7.01
C GLU A 755 8.68 -38.02 8.30
N VAL A 756 10.00 -37.89 8.47
CA VAL A 756 10.59 -37.18 9.62
C VAL A 756 10.17 -35.71 9.64
N GLU A 757 10.23 -35.01 8.50
CA GLU A 757 9.85 -33.59 8.48
C GLU A 757 8.35 -33.38 8.61
N ARG A 758 7.52 -34.25 8.04
CA ARG A 758 6.05 -34.20 8.28
C ARG A 758 5.72 -34.40 9.76
N LEU A 759 6.41 -35.32 10.45
CA LEU A 759 6.20 -35.53 11.88
C LEU A 759 6.61 -34.28 12.69
N LYS A 760 7.78 -33.71 12.39
CA LYS A 760 8.24 -32.45 13.03
C LYS A 760 7.30 -31.28 12.76
N GLN A 761 6.82 -31.11 11.52
CA GLN A 761 5.84 -30.09 11.13
C GLN A 761 4.56 -30.17 11.98
N GLU A 762 3.98 -31.37 12.13
CA GLU A 762 2.75 -31.56 12.90
C GLU A 762 2.95 -31.29 14.40
N ILE A 763 4.07 -31.73 14.98
CA ILE A 763 4.40 -31.48 16.40
C ILE A 763 4.63 -29.99 16.66
N PHE A 764 5.41 -29.35 15.78
CA PHE A 764 5.70 -27.92 15.89
C PHE A 764 4.44 -27.07 15.78
N LYS A 765 3.56 -27.34 14.80
CA LYS A 765 2.26 -26.68 14.68
C LYS A 765 1.39 -26.90 15.92
N GLY A 766 1.40 -28.12 16.47
CA GLY A 766 0.73 -28.46 17.72
C GLY A 766 1.16 -27.55 18.88
N TYR A 767 2.47 -27.43 19.13
CA TYR A 767 3.00 -26.55 20.18
C TYR A 767 2.80 -25.07 19.88
N LEU A 768 3.02 -24.60 18.65
CA LEU A 768 2.84 -23.20 18.25
C LEU A 768 1.42 -22.70 18.56
N ILE A 769 0.40 -23.53 18.27
CA ILE A 769 -1.00 -23.24 18.59
C ILE A 769 -1.26 -23.37 20.10
N GLN A 770 -0.80 -24.44 20.74
CA GLN A 770 -1.03 -24.71 22.17
C GLN A 770 -0.43 -23.64 23.09
N THR A 771 0.68 -23.02 22.69
CA THR A 771 1.42 -22.02 23.48
C THR A 771 1.09 -20.57 23.10
N GLU A 772 0.05 -20.36 22.29
CA GLU A 772 -0.37 -19.04 21.77
C GLU A 772 0.77 -18.24 21.11
N ASP A 773 1.44 -18.85 20.12
CA ASP A 773 2.68 -18.35 19.51
C ASP A 773 3.85 -18.25 20.51
N PHE A 774 4.15 -19.33 21.24
CA PHE A 774 5.22 -19.37 22.24
C PHE A 774 5.20 -18.18 23.21
N ARG A 775 4.00 -17.81 23.68
CA ARG A 775 3.81 -16.97 24.88
C ARG A 775 3.94 -17.82 26.13
N GLU A 776 3.48 -19.06 26.07
CA GLU A 776 3.75 -20.08 27.08
C GLU A 776 4.95 -20.96 26.70
N SER A 777 5.59 -21.56 27.70
CA SER A 777 6.57 -22.63 27.48
C SER A 777 5.89 -23.93 27.01
N ILE A 778 6.65 -24.75 26.27
CA ILE A 778 6.29 -26.15 25.98
C ILE A 778 6.53 -27.09 27.16
N TYR A 779 7.24 -26.65 28.20
CA TYR A 779 7.46 -27.40 29.43
C TYR A 779 6.36 -27.10 30.46
N GLN A 780 6.08 -28.07 31.32
CA GLN A 780 5.20 -27.94 32.47
C GLN A 780 5.86 -26.98 33.47
N THR A 781 5.14 -25.95 33.89
CA THR A 781 5.60 -25.07 34.97
C THR A 781 5.35 -25.77 36.30
N ASP A 782 6.41 -26.26 36.93
CA ASP A 782 6.35 -26.63 38.35
C ASP A 782 5.94 -25.40 39.17
N SER A 783 5.05 -25.61 40.14
CA SER A 783 4.54 -24.57 41.02
C SER A 783 5.51 -24.29 42.18
N THR A 784 6.77 -24.00 41.86
CA THR A 784 7.79 -23.50 42.79
C THR A 784 8.87 -22.76 41.99
N PRO A 785 9.11 -21.46 42.24
CA PRO A 785 10.29 -20.80 41.70
C PRO A 785 11.51 -21.22 42.52
N GLU A 786 12.41 -22.00 41.93
CA GLU A 786 13.82 -21.95 42.35
C GLU A 786 14.45 -20.70 41.73
N GLU A 787 15.06 -19.87 42.57
CA GLU A 787 15.86 -18.73 42.11
C GLU A 787 17.12 -19.24 41.39
N PRO A 788 17.60 -18.55 40.34
CA PRO A 788 18.88 -18.90 39.73
C PRO A 788 20.03 -18.75 40.74
N PRO A 789 21.07 -19.59 40.68
CA PRO A 789 22.18 -19.52 41.63
C PRO A 789 22.90 -18.17 41.54
N GLU A 790 23.04 -17.48 42.67
CA GLU A 790 23.81 -16.25 42.78
C GLU A 790 25.28 -16.50 42.41
N SER A 791 25.85 -15.64 41.55
CA SER A 791 27.28 -15.59 41.30
C SER A 791 27.97 -14.75 42.39
N GLU A 792 28.70 -15.41 43.29
CA GLU A 792 29.58 -14.71 44.23
C GLU A 792 30.72 -13.98 43.49
N GLY A 793 30.98 -12.73 43.87
CA GLY A 793 32.30 -12.12 43.69
C GLY A 793 32.36 -10.78 42.95
N SER A 794 32.08 -9.68 43.66
CA SER A 794 32.67 -8.38 43.32
C SER A 794 32.98 -7.58 44.61
N PRO A 795 34.26 -7.30 44.92
CA PRO A 795 34.62 -6.32 45.93
C PRO A 795 34.64 -4.91 45.29
N GLY A 796 34.12 -3.86 45.90
CA GLY A 796 33.57 -3.71 47.25
C GLY A 796 33.90 -2.29 47.70
N ASP A 797 32.90 -1.46 47.96
CA ASP A 797 33.11 -0.04 48.22
C ASP A 797 32.51 0.37 49.58
N THR A 798 33.29 1.09 50.36
CA THR A 798 33.00 1.37 51.78
C THR A 798 32.37 2.73 52.00
N ASN A 799 31.35 2.76 52.87
CA ASN A 799 31.09 3.76 53.93
C ASN A 799 32.04 4.98 54.01
N SER A 800 31.59 6.20 54.34
CA SER A 800 30.33 6.59 55.03
C SER A 800 30.18 8.11 55.16
N GLU A 801 28.94 8.55 55.45
CA GLU A 801 28.54 9.68 56.31
C GLU A 801 28.78 11.16 55.90
N GLN A 802 27.68 11.92 56.00
CA GLN A 802 27.55 13.38 56.22
C GLN A 802 28.27 13.83 57.52
N PRO A 803 28.58 15.14 57.77
CA PRO A 803 27.58 16.23 57.67
C PRO A 803 28.04 17.68 57.38
N GLY A 804 27.10 18.48 56.85
CA GLY A 804 26.78 19.86 57.27
C GLY A 804 27.79 21.02 57.10
N GLY A 805 27.32 22.18 56.64
CA GLY A 805 28.09 23.44 56.77
C GLY A 805 27.78 24.55 55.78
N THR A 806 26.90 25.47 56.18
CA THR A 806 26.61 26.81 55.62
C THR A 806 27.80 27.65 55.09
N GLY A 807 27.56 28.53 54.11
CA GLY A 807 27.94 29.96 54.27
C GLY A 807 28.70 30.70 53.15
N ASP A 808 27.94 31.37 52.27
CA ASP A 808 28.06 32.82 51.93
C ASP A 808 29.22 33.44 51.11
N SER A 809 28.80 34.41 50.27
CA SER A 809 29.46 35.67 49.85
C SER A 809 30.55 35.74 48.76
N GLY A 810 30.42 36.79 47.91
CA GLY A 810 31.56 37.52 47.29
C GLY A 810 31.90 37.20 45.82
N SER A 811 31.14 37.61 44.80
CA SER A 811 31.15 38.95 44.16
C SER A 811 32.51 39.51 43.71
N GLN A 812 32.76 39.62 42.39
CA GLN A 812 33.09 40.87 41.64
C GLN A 812 33.80 40.63 40.30
N GLN A 813 33.16 41.09 39.21
CA GLN A 813 33.81 41.61 37.98
C GLN A 813 34.35 43.04 38.28
N PRO A 814 35.22 43.71 37.45
CA PRO A 814 34.99 43.90 36.00
C PRO A 814 36.21 44.11 35.06
N GLY A 815 35.93 44.18 33.74
CA GLY A 815 36.77 44.82 32.71
C GLY A 815 37.89 43.96 32.07
N GLY A 816 38.25 44.14 30.79
CA GLY A 816 37.63 44.95 29.75
C GLY A 816 38.57 45.30 28.57
N ALA A 817 38.05 45.14 27.35
CA ALA A 817 38.49 45.75 26.07
C ALA A 817 39.78 45.25 25.35
N ASP A 818 39.73 45.45 24.01
CA ASP A 818 40.81 45.55 23.01
C ASP A 818 41.63 44.28 22.64
N SER A 819 42.04 44.05 21.38
CA SER A 819 41.68 44.65 20.07
C SER A 819 42.33 43.85 18.91
N GLU A 820 42.05 44.27 17.66
CA GLU A 820 42.82 44.04 16.42
C GLU A 820 42.62 42.76 15.57
N GLN A 821 42.48 43.01 14.27
CA GLN A 821 42.54 42.11 13.11
C GLN A 821 43.49 42.82 12.11
N PRO A 822 44.39 42.14 11.38
CA PRO A 822 44.15 42.00 9.93
C PRO A 822 44.82 40.81 9.22
N GLY A 823 44.19 40.36 8.11
CA GLY A 823 44.89 40.29 6.82
C GLY A 823 45.64 39.02 6.34
N ASN A 824 44.99 38.31 5.42
CA ASN A 824 45.42 38.10 4.01
C ASN A 824 45.92 36.69 3.52
N ALA A 825 45.11 36.12 2.60
CA ALA A 825 45.38 35.29 1.40
C ALA A 825 46.45 34.15 1.34
N GLY A 826 46.04 32.98 0.82
CA GLY A 826 47.00 31.99 0.26
C GLY A 826 46.55 30.54 -0.03
N SER A 827 45.59 30.32 -0.95
CA SER A 827 45.39 29.10 -1.79
C SER A 827 45.86 27.68 -1.34
N GLN A 828 44.94 26.71 -1.25
CA GLN A 828 44.82 25.51 -2.13
C GLN A 828 43.75 24.50 -1.62
N GLN A 829 43.07 23.81 -2.53
CA GLN A 829 42.20 22.64 -2.29
C GLN A 829 43.04 21.37 -2.56
N PRO A 830 42.79 20.21 -1.91
CA PRO A 830 41.69 19.32 -2.35
C PRO A 830 41.03 18.40 -1.28
N GLY A 831 39.79 17.99 -1.55
CA GLY A 831 39.30 16.61 -1.32
C GLY A 831 38.82 16.16 0.08
N GLY A 832 37.69 15.44 0.09
CA GLY A 832 37.15 14.62 1.20
C GLY A 832 36.54 15.39 2.39
N SER A 833 35.71 14.81 3.27
CA SER A 833 34.89 13.59 3.29
C SER A 833 34.54 13.34 4.77
N GLY A 834 33.27 13.36 5.17
CA GLY A 834 32.84 13.12 6.55
C GLY A 834 33.35 14.14 7.58
N ASP A 835 32.95 14.11 8.84
CA ASP A 835 31.76 13.50 9.45
C ASP A 835 31.49 14.23 10.80
N SER A 836 30.33 13.98 11.40
CA SER A 836 29.98 14.00 12.83
C SER A 836 30.68 14.94 13.84
N GLY A 837 29.83 15.53 14.68
CA GLY A 837 30.21 15.96 16.03
C GLY A 837 29.61 17.31 16.44
N SER A 838 28.93 17.50 17.58
CA SER A 838 28.35 16.64 18.63
C SER A 838 27.90 17.59 19.77
N GLN A 839 27.40 17.04 20.89
CA GLN A 839 27.31 17.67 22.22
C GLN A 839 26.12 18.59 22.54
N GLN A 840 25.10 17.93 23.13
CA GLN A 840 24.38 18.34 24.35
C GLN A 840 25.33 18.92 25.43
N PRO A 841 24.85 19.79 26.35
CA PRO A 841 24.07 19.36 27.53
C PRO A 841 22.90 20.33 27.88
N GLY A 842 21.99 20.11 28.85
CA GLY A 842 21.79 19.01 29.80
C GLY A 842 21.15 19.53 31.11
N GLY A 843 20.08 18.87 31.60
CA GLY A 843 19.47 19.04 32.94
C GLY A 843 18.68 20.34 33.22
N ALA A 844 17.80 20.41 34.24
CA ALA A 844 17.11 19.38 35.03
C ALA A 844 15.95 20.06 35.84
N ASP A 845 15.09 19.25 36.46
CA ASP A 845 14.20 19.60 37.60
C ASP A 845 13.04 20.61 37.37
N SER A 846 11.89 20.57 38.06
CA SER A 846 11.23 19.55 38.91
C SER A 846 9.75 19.97 39.21
N GLU A 847 9.06 19.21 40.06
CA GLU A 847 7.85 19.57 40.84
C GLU A 847 6.42 19.51 40.21
N GLN A 848 5.72 18.45 40.65
CA GLN A 848 4.26 18.35 40.92
C GLN A 848 3.92 19.14 42.23
N PRO A 849 2.67 19.18 42.82
CA PRO A 849 1.38 18.54 42.43
C PRO A 849 0.09 19.41 42.63
N GLY A 850 -1.08 18.81 42.31
CA GLY A 850 -2.40 19.13 42.93
C GLY A 850 -3.35 20.00 42.08
N GLY A 851 -4.69 19.85 42.13
CA GLY A 851 -5.50 18.83 42.81
C GLY A 851 -7.02 19.05 42.67
N THR A 852 -7.78 17.95 42.74
CA THR A 852 -9.20 17.81 43.21
C THR A 852 -10.38 18.61 42.62
N GLY A 853 -11.43 17.86 42.24
CA GLY A 853 -12.86 18.24 42.33
C GLY A 853 -13.48 18.96 41.11
N SER A 854 -14.78 18.84 40.82
CA SER A 854 -15.85 18.03 41.44
C SER A 854 -17.07 17.84 40.48
N GLN A 855 -18.05 17.04 40.88
CA GLN A 855 -19.15 16.47 40.07
C GLN A 855 -20.39 17.39 39.88
N GLN A 856 -21.06 17.31 38.70
CA GLN A 856 -22.53 17.35 38.40
C GLN A 856 -23.45 18.42 39.07
N PRO A 857 -24.80 18.49 38.85
CA PRO A 857 -25.73 17.91 37.83
C PRO A 857 -26.43 19.02 36.97
N GLY A 858 -27.44 18.80 36.10
CA GLY A 858 -28.04 17.57 35.53
C GLY A 858 -29.57 17.41 35.70
N ASN A 859 -30.43 17.96 34.83
CA ASN A 859 -31.89 17.64 34.85
C ASN A 859 -32.64 17.73 33.48
N THR A 860 -33.28 16.61 33.12
CA THR A 860 -34.68 16.36 32.64
C THR A 860 -35.43 17.43 31.82
N GLY A 861 -35.87 17.15 30.59
CA GLY A 861 -37.20 16.59 30.26
C GLY A 861 -37.81 17.37 29.05
N SER A 862 -38.78 16.92 28.23
CA SER A 862 -39.72 15.80 28.34
C SER A 862 -40.32 15.39 26.96
N GLN A 863 -40.41 14.08 26.74
CA GLN A 863 -41.47 13.29 26.05
C GLN A 863 -42.02 13.61 24.63
N GLN A 864 -42.49 12.51 24.03
CA GLN A 864 -42.97 12.27 22.67
C GLN A 864 -44.42 11.74 22.74
N PRO A 865 -45.18 11.66 21.63
CA PRO A 865 -46.23 10.64 21.50
C PRO A 865 -45.81 9.42 20.65
N GLU A 866 -46.26 8.25 21.11
CA GLU A 866 -46.14 6.93 20.48
C GLU A 866 -47.30 6.65 19.47
N GLN A 867 -47.54 5.49 18.84
CA GLN A 867 -47.03 4.10 18.81
C GLN A 867 -47.37 3.50 17.40
N PRO A 868 -47.49 2.19 17.05
CA PRO A 868 -47.52 0.95 17.84
C PRO A 868 -46.33 0.00 17.61
N ASP A 869 -46.04 -0.79 18.66
CA ASP A 869 -45.11 -1.92 18.66
C ASP A 869 -45.87 -3.25 18.55
N THR A 870 -45.21 -4.28 18.01
CA THR A 870 -45.55 -5.70 18.20
C THR A 870 -44.25 -6.48 18.21
N GLY A 871 -43.76 -6.80 19.41
CA GLY A 871 -42.40 -7.32 19.63
C GLY A 871 -42.12 -8.72 19.06
N THR A 872 -40.85 -8.96 18.78
CA THR A 872 -40.15 -10.27 18.87
C THR A 872 -38.67 -10.02 18.62
N ASP A 873 -37.81 -10.55 19.49
CA ASP A 873 -36.38 -10.24 19.50
C ASP A 873 -35.71 -10.47 18.15
N LYS A 874 -35.04 -9.42 17.64
CA LYS A 874 -34.17 -9.52 16.47
C LYS A 874 -32.88 -8.74 16.67
N LYS A 875 -31.77 -9.47 16.54
CA LYS A 875 -30.44 -8.92 16.25
C LYS A 875 -30.57 -7.80 15.22
N ASN A 876 -30.00 -6.65 15.55
CA ASN A 876 -30.19 -5.38 14.87
C ASN A 876 -29.58 -5.41 13.45
N THR A 877 -30.33 -5.99 12.51
CA THR A 877 -29.90 -6.25 11.13
C THR A 877 -30.42 -5.14 10.24
N THR A 878 -29.53 -4.22 9.85
CA THR A 878 -29.83 -3.15 8.88
C THR A 878 -30.45 -3.77 7.62
N PRO A 879 -31.67 -3.36 7.21
CA PRO A 879 -32.34 -3.98 6.06
C PRO A 879 -31.51 -3.82 4.79
N LYS A 880 -31.08 -4.94 4.18
CA LYS A 880 -30.32 -4.92 2.92
C LYS A 880 -31.16 -4.23 1.82
N LEU A 881 -30.56 -3.25 1.14
CA LEU A 881 -31.29 -2.38 0.22
C LEU A 881 -31.71 -3.13 -1.06
N LEU A 882 -33.02 -3.22 -1.30
CA LEU A 882 -33.61 -3.79 -2.51
C LEU A 882 -34.50 -2.76 -3.22
N LEU A 883 -34.07 -2.33 -4.40
CA LEU A 883 -34.74 -1.38 -5.27
C LEU A 883 -35.34 -2.15 -6.45
N CYS A 884 -36.64 -1.96 -6.69
CA CYS A 884 -37.31 -2.45 -7.89
C CYS A 884 -37.71 -1.25 -8.76
N ARG A 885 -37.63 -1.38 -10.08
CA ARG A 885 -38.13 -0.43 -11.09
C ARG A 885 -39.02 -1.12 -12.11
N VAL A 886 -40.02 -0.42 -12.64
CA VAL A 886 -40.97 -0.96 -13.63
C VAL A 886 -41.02 -0.10 -14.89
N THR A 887 -40.77 -0.72 -16.04
CA THR A 887 -41.05 -0.15 -17.36
C THR A 887 -42.35 -0.72 -17.92
N SER A 888 -43.08 0.07 -18.73
CA SER A 888 -44.45 -0.22 -19.15
C SER A 888 -44.64 -0.24 -20.66
N ALA A 889 -45.25 -1.30 -21.18
CA ALA A 889 -45.80 -1.39 -22.53
C ALA A 889 -47.34 -1.40 -22.49
N LYS A 890 -48.00 -1.47 -23.65
CA LYS A 890 -49.47 -1.46 -23.77
C LYS A 890 -50.16 -2.61 -23.00
N THR A 891 -49.54 -3.79 -22.95
CA THR A 891 -50.11 -5.03 -22.38
C THR A 891 -49.12 -5.83 -21.52
N SER A 892 -48.00 -5.20 -21.11
CA SER A 892 -47.02 -5.84 -20.22
C SER A 892 -46.23 -4.84 -19.40
N HIS A 893 -45.71 -5.29 -18.26
CA HIS A 893 -44.76 -4.57 -17.41
C HIS A 893 -43.48 -5.40 -17.28
N THR A 894 -42.32 -4.76 -17.38
CA THR A 894 -41.03 -5.38 -17.06
C THR A 894 -40.52 -4.80 -15.75
N LEU A 895 -40.37 -5.65 -14.76
CA LEU A 895 -39.76 -5.34 -13.47
C LEU A 895 -38.26 -5.63 -13.58
N ARG A 896 -37.42 -4.76 -13.03
CA ARG A 896 -35.99 -5.04 -12.78
C ARG A 896 -35.63 -4.61 -11.36
N TRP A 897 -34.71 -5.30 -10.70
CA TRP A 897 -34.22 -4.98 -9.35
C TRP A 897 -32.70 -5.12 -9.24
N ASN A 898 -32.08 -4.59 -8.19
CA ASN A 898 -30.66 -4.86 -7.91
C ASN A 898 -30.47 -6.22 -7.22
N SER A 899 -29.32 -6.83 -7.46
CA SER A 899 -28.91 -8.05 -6.78
C SER A 899 -28.68 -7.84 -5.27
N VAL A 900 -28.87 -8.91 -4.50
CA VAL A 900 -28.58 -8.99 -3.05
C VAL A 900 -27.59 -10.14 -2.84
N LYS A 901 -26.34 -9.84 -2.48
CA LYS A 901 -25.18 -10.77 -2.46
C LYS A 901 -25.44 -12.13 -1.78
N SER A 902 -26.22 -12.15 -0.70
CA SER A 902 -26.53 -13.38 0.07
C SER A 902 -27.85 -14.08 -0.31
N ALA A 903 -28.51 -13.70 -1.41
CA ALA A 903 -29.82 -14.25 -1.80
C ALA A 903 -29.70 -15.46 -2.75
N ASP A 904 -30.47 -16.52 -2.47
CA ASP A 904 -30.61 -17.70 -3.32
C ASP A 904 -31.67 -17.51 -4.43
N GLY A 905 -32.54 -16.52 -4.27
CA GLY A 905 -33.52 -16.14 -5.27
C GLY A 905 -34.43 -15.00 -4.84
N TYR A 906 -35.39 -14.70 -5.71
CA TYR A 906 -36.35 -13.62 -5.53
C TYR A 906 -37.78 -14.11 -5.72
N GLU A 907 -38.69 -13.60 -4.91
CA GLU A 907 -40.13 -13.75 -5.10
C GLU A 907 -40.74 -12.41 -5.52
N ILE A 908 -41.43 -12.42 -6.66
CA ILE A 908 -42.11 -11.26 -7.23
C ILE A 908 -43.58 -11.33 -6.82
N TYR A 909 -44.06 -10.27 -6.18
CA TYR A 909 -45.46 -10.10 -5.81
C TYR A 909 -46.08 -8.97 -6.62
N GLY A 910 -47.37 -9.10 -6.95
CA GLY A 910 -48.09 -8.03 -7.62
C GLY A 910 -49.61 -8.20 -7.62
N ALA A 911 -50.29 -7.13 -8.00
CA ALA A 911 -51.73 -7.02 -8.12
C ALA A 911 -52.12 -5.85 -9.04
N GLU A 912 -53.40 -5.74 -9.38
CA GLU A 912 -53.98 -4.45 -9.78
C GLU A 912 -53.83 -3.45 -8.61
N SER A 913 -53.73 -2.14 -8.87
CA SER A 913 -53.34 -1.16 -7.82
C SER A 913 -54.22 -1.19 -6.55
N ASN A 914 -55.51 -1.50 -6.68
CA ASN A 914 -56.44 -1.56 -5.54
C ASN A 914 -56.63 -2.99 -4.99
N GLY A 915 -56.12 -4.03 -5.66
CA GLY A 915 -56.27 -5.43 -5.23
C GLY A 915 -55.22 -5.89 -4.21
N THR A 916 -55.45 -7.05 -3.60
CA THR A 916 -54.50 -7.69 -2.67
C THR A 916 -53.32 -8.32 -3.42
N TYR A 917 -52.10 -8.17 -2.89
CA TYR A 917 -50.89 -8.75 -3.48
C TYR A 917 -50.97 -10.29 -3.56
N LYS A 918 -50.58 -10.85 -4.71
CA LYS A 918 -50.35 -12.28 -4.89
C LYS A 918 -48.91 -12.53 -5.34
N ARG A 919 -48.32 -13.66 -4.97
CA ARG A 919 -47.01 -14.08 -5.52
C ARG A 919 -47.20 -14.46 -6.99
N LEU A 920 -46.55 -13.74 -7.89
CA LEU A 920 -46.66 -13.93 -9.34
C LEU A 920 -45.58 -14.87 -9.88
N ARG A 921 -44.38 -14.84 -9.30
CA ARG A 921 -43.25 -15.65 -9.75
C ARG A 921 -42.20 -15.83 -8.65
N THR A 922 -41.50 -16.95 -8.69
CA THR A 922 -40.20 -17.15 -8.02
C THR A 922 -39.13 -17.29 -9.10
N VAL A 923 -37.96 -16.68 -8.90
CA VAL A 923 -36.81 -16.73 -9.82
C VAL A 923 -35.51 -16.96 -9.06
N SER A 924 -34.48 -17.48 -9.74
CA SER A 924 -33.18 -17.81 -9.14
C SER A 924 -32.34 -16.55 -8.86
N LYS A 925 -31.25 -16.69 -8.09
CA LYS A 925 -30.30 -15.59 -7.81
C LYS A 925 -29.75 -14.89 -9.06
N LYS A 926 -29.64 -15.61 -10.20
CA LYS A 926 -29.18 -15.07 -11.49
C LYS A 926 -30.21 -14.18 -12.21
N SER A 927 -31.44 -14.06 -11.70
CA SER A 927 -32.50 -13.24 -12.32
C SER A 927 -32.66 -11.90 -11.62
N ASP A 928 -32.34 -10.80 -12.32
CA ASP A 928 -32.57 -9.43 -11.87
C ASP A 928 -33.83 -8.78 -12.49
N THR A 929 -34.49 -9.50 -13.42
CA THR A 929 -35.56 -8.97 -14.29
C THR A 929 -36.69 -9.99 -14.51
N TRP A 930 -37.92 -9.51 -14.64
CA TRP A 930 -39.09 -10.34 -14.99
C TRP A 930 -40.19 -9.55 -15.70
N LYS A 931 -40.83 -10.15 -16.73
CA LYS A 931 -41.87 -9.51 -17.55
C LYS A 931 -43.26 -10.09 -17.30
N HIS A 932 -44.13 -9.31 -16.66
CA HIS A 932 -45.55 -9.62 -16.51
C HIS A 932 -46.29 -9.30 -17.81
N LYS A 933 -46.80 -10.32 -18.50
CA LYS A 933 -47.56 -10.22 -19.77
C LYS A 933 -49.08 -10.24 -19.53
N LYS A 934 -49.88 -10.02 -20.58
CA LYS A 934 -51.36 -10.07 -20.58
C LYS A 934 -52.04 -9.05 -19.65
N LEU A 935 -51.44 -7.87 -19.49
CA LEU A 935 -52.03 -6.77 -18.72
C LEU A 935 -53.10 -6.00 -19.52
N LYS A 936 -54.13 -5.49 -18.84
CA LYS A 936 -55.18 -4.66 -19.45
C LYS A 936 -54.60 -3.27 -19.77
N LYS A 937 -54.75 -2.83 -21.02
CA LYS A 937 -54.32 -1.50 -21.52
C LYS A 937 -54.82 -0.38 -20.61
N GLY A 938 -53.96 0.58 -20.28
CA GLY A 938 -54.32 1.73 -19.44
C GLY A 938 -54.57 1.43 -17.95
N LYS A 939 -54.53 0.16 -17.51
CA LYS A 939 -54.81 -0.20 -16.12
C LYS A 939 -53.55 -0.10 -15.24
N SER A 940 -53.73 0.33 -13.99
CA SER A 940 -52.64 0.46 -13.01
C SER A 940 -52.43 -0.82 -12.20
N TYR A 941 -51.17 -1.17 -12.00
CA TYR A 941 -50.71 -2.34 -11.25
C TYR A 941 -49.71 -1.92 -10.17
N LYS A 942 -49.53 -2.76 -9.15
CA LYS A 942 -48.53 -2.60 -8.10
C LYS A 942 -47.73 -3.87 -7.92
N TYR A 943 -46.44 -3.73 -7.58
CA TYR A 943 -45.50 -4.84 -7.37
C TYR A 943 -44.60 -4.59 -6.16
N TYR A 944 -43.99 -5.65 -5.63
CA TYR A 944 -42.75 -5.59 -4.88
C TYR A 944 -41.96 -6.88 -5.11
N VAL A 945 -40.67 -6.86 -4.78
CA VAL A 945 -39.77 -8.02 -4.85
C VAL A 945 -39.25 -8.30 -3.45
N THR A 946 -39.13 -9.58 -3.08
CA THR A 946 -38.42 -10.02 -1.87
C THR A 946 -37.26 -10.92 -2.23
N ALA A 947 -36.07 -10.60 -1.75
CA ALA A 947 -34.90 -11.49 -1.80
C ALA A 947 -34.95 -12.48 -0.64
N TYR A 948 -34.64 -13.76 -0.88
CA TYR A 948 -34.61 -14.78 0.17
C TYR A 948 -33.32 -15.59 0.16
N GLN A 949 -32.97 -16.15 1.31
CA GLN A 949 -31.96 -17.18 1.50
C GLN A 949 -32.62 -18.48 1.96
N LYS A 950 -32.04 -19.63 1.64
CA LYS A 950 -32.40 -20.93 2.19
C LYS A 950 -31.50 -21.24 3.38
N ALA A 951 -32.08 -21.46 4.55
CA ALA A 951 -31.37 -21.96 5.73
C ALA A 951 -32.27 -22.94 6.49
N GLY A 952 -31.74 -24.09 6.91
CA GLY A 952 -32.51 -25.13 7.61
C GLY A 952 -33.79 -25.55 6.88
N GLY A 953 -33.74 -25.67 5.54
CA GLY A 953 -34.90 -26.00 4.70
C GLY A 953 -35.95 -24.89 4.53
N LYS A 954 -35.85 -23.76 5.25
CA LYS A 954 -36.81 -22.64 5.22
C LYS A 954 -36.28 -21.46 4.39
N LYS A 955 -37.20 -20.68 3.81
CA LYS A 955 -36.89 -19.42 3.13
C LYS A 955 -36.92 -18.25 4.12
N ILE A 956 -35.77 -17.64 4.35
CA ILE A 956 -35.62 -16.42 5.16
C ILE A 956 -35.62 -15.21 4.22
N VAL A 957 -36.51 -14.24 4.43
CA VAL A 957 -36.54 -13.00 3.64
C VAL A 957 -35.43 -12.07 4.11
N LEU A 958 -34.48 -11.78 3.22
CA LEU A 958 -33.33 -10.90 3.48
C LEU A 958 -33.63 -9.43 3.24
N ALA A 959 -34.48 -9.15 2.25
CA ALA A 959 -34.79 -7.80 1.81
C ALA A 959 -36.15 -7.76 1.12
N LYS A 960 -36.86 -6.63 1.23
CA LYS A 960 -38.14 -6.37 0.57
C LYS A 960 -38.09 -5.00 -0.09
N SER A 961 -38.42 -4.93 -1.38
CA SER A 961 -38.45 -3.67 -2.11
C SER A 961 -39.61 -2.79 -1.65
N LEU A 962 -39.44 -1.47 -1.81
CA LEU A 962 -40.59 -0.57 -1.76
C LEU A 962 -41.64 -1.00 -2.80
N PRO A 963 -42.95 -0.87 -2.49
CA PRO A 963 -44.02 -1.03 -3.47
C PRO A 963 -43.84 -0.11 -4.69
N VAL A 964 -43.83 -0.66 -5.89
CA VAL A 964 -43.79 0.12 -7.14
C VAL A 964 -45.13 0.05 -7.84
N TYR A 965 -45.60 1.17 -8.38
CA TYR A 965 -46.87 1.27 -9.10
C TYR A 965 -46.59 1.76 -10.52
N SER A 966 -47.21 1.11 -11.49
CA SER A 966 -47.04 1.41 -12.91
C SER A 966 -48.37 1.24 -13.64
N THR A 967 -48.65 2.12 -14.60
CA THR A 967 -49.81 2.05 -15.49
C THR A 967 -49.43 1.44 -16.83
N ALA A 968 -50.21 0.49 -17.34
CA ALA A 968 -49.98 -0.06 -18.68
C ALA A 968 -50.23 1.03 -19.74
N ALA A 969 -49.39 1.09 -20.78
CA ALA A 969 -49.40 2.23 -21.71
C ALA A 969 -50.72 2.34 -22.51
N GLY A 970 -51.08 3.56 -22.89
CA GLY A 970 -52.27 3.84 -23.72
C GLY A 970 -53.57 4.09 -22.94
N GLY A 971 -53.50 4.35 -21.63
CA GLY A 971 -54.59 4.96 -20.85
C GLY A 971 -54.36 6.45 -20.57
N THR A 972 -55.25 7.06 -19.78
CA THR A 972 -55.24 8.51 -19.47
C THR A 972 -54.00 8.97 -18.70
N TYR A 973 -53.46 8.12 -17.81
CA TYR A 973 -52.33 8.44 -16.94
C TYR A 973 -51.06 7.69 -17.38
N GLY A 974 -49.92 8.39 -17.39
CA GLY A 974 -48.61 7.81 -17.66
C GLY A 974 -47.78 7.50 -16.41
N ASN A 975 -46.55 7.06 -16.63
CA ASN A 975 -45.56 6.76 -15.60
C ASN A 975 -44.45 7.82 -15.56
N PRO A 976 -43.75 7.98 -14.42
CA PRO A 976 -42.53 8.79 -14.33
C PRO A 976 -41.50 8.39 -15.38
N SER A 977 -41.00 9.37 -16.13
CA SER A 977 -40.00 9.18 -17.20
C SER A 977 -38.63 9.78 -16.86
N LYS A 978 -38.56 10.85 -16.06
CA LYS A 978 -37.31 11.44 -15.56
C LYS A 978 -37.46 11.83 -14.09
N ILE A 979 -36.37 11.75 -13.34
CA ILE A 979 -36.25 12.23 -11.96
C ILE A 979 -34.95 13.02 -11.85
N THR A 980 -35.03 14.23 -11.31
CA THR A 980 -33.90 15.17 -11.16
C THR A 980 -33.81 15.60 -9.70
N ALA A 981 -32.60 15.70 -9.18
CA ALA A 981 -32.31 16.28 -7.86
C ALA A 981 -31.42 17.50 -8.08
N LYS A 982 -31.68 18.63 -7.40
CA LYS A 982 -30.88 19.86 -7.56
C LYS A 982 -29.42 19.66 -7.14
N LYS A 983 -29.16 18.82 -6.13
CA LYS A 983 -27.82 18.39 -5.73
C LYS A 983 -27.72 16.87 -5.83
N THR A 984 -26.62 16.37 -6.37
CA THR A 984 -26.25 14.95 -6.46
C THR A 984 -25.21 14.52 -5.42
N TYR A 985 -24.58 15.50 -4.76
CA TYR A 985 -23.77 15.34 -3.56
C TYR A 985 -24.33 16.23 -2.43
N VAL A 986 -24.21 15.79 -1.18
CA VAL A 986 -24.58 16.57 0.02
C VAL A 986 -23.59 16.23 1.13
N SER A 987 -22.81 17.22 1.58
CA SER A 987 -22.14 17.15 2.89
C SER A 987 -23.08 17.63 4.00
N VAL A 988 -23.02 17.01 5.18
CA VAL A 988 -23.80 17.40 6.36
C VAL A 988 -23.08 17.01 7.67
N LYS A 989 -22.75 17.98 8.52
CA LYS A 989 -22.18 17.71 9.87
C LYS A 989 -23.12 16.85 10.72
N SER A 990 -22.57 16.03 11.62
CA SER A 990 -23.39 15.15 12.47
C SER A 990 -24.45 15.92 13.28
N GLY A 991 -25.69 15.42 13.29
CA GLY A 991 -26.84 16.08 13.92
C GLY A 991 -27.49 17.21 13.10
N LYS A 992 -26.82 17.78 12.09
CA LYS A 992 -27.40 18.80 11.20
C LYS A 992 -28.30 18.17 10.13
N LYS A 993 -29.08 19.01 9.44
CA LYS A 993 -30.13 18.60 8.48
C LYS A 993 -30.01 19.36 7.15
N VAL A 994 -30.21 18.67 6.03
CA VAL A 994 -30.21 19.25 4.68
C VAL A 994 -31.43 18.74 3.89
N ARG A 995 -32.12 19.61 3.15
CA ARG A 995 -33.32 19.22 2.37
C ARG A 995 -33.01 19.02 0.88
N LEU A 996 -33.25 17.81 0.39
CA LEU A 996 -33.21 17.51 -1.04
C LEU A 996 -34.41 18.12 -1.77
N HIS A 997 -34.11 18.80 -2.87
CA HIS A 997 -35.09 19.30 -3.83
C HIS A 997 -35.10 18.37 -5.04
N VAL A 998 -36.16 17.58 -5.19
CA VAL A 998 -36.30 16.54 -6.23
C VAL A 998 -37.57 16.75 -7.03
N GLN A 999 -37.42 16.77 -8.35
CA GLN A 999 -38.53 16.85 -9.31
C GLN A 999 -38.69 15.53 -10.07
N VAL A 1000 -39.94 15.24 -10.48
CA VAL A 1000 -40.29 14.05 -11.26
C VAL A 1000 -41.18 14.48 -12.40
N THR A 1001 -40.81 14.14 -13.64
CA THR A 1001 -41.57 14.47 -14.84
C THR A 1001 -42.08 13.21 -15.54
N GLY A 1002 -43.14 13.37 -16.33
CA GLY A 1002 -43.78 12.31 -17.09
C GLY A 1002 -45.14 12.73 -17.65
N LYS A 1003 -45.59 12.06 -18.71
CA LYS A 1003 -46.84 12.40 -19.42
C LYS A 1003 -48.07 12.09 -18.56
N LYS A 1004 -48.86 13.11 -18.21
CA LYS A 1004 -50.10 13.01 -17.39
C LYS A 1004 -49.94 12.09 -16.17
N LEU A 1005 -49.03 12.43 -15.25
CA LEU A 1005 -48.87 11.67 -14.00
C LEU A 1005 -50.12 11.81 -13.10
N SER A 1006 -50.53 10.70 -12.47
CA SER A 1006 -51.59 10.71 -11.46
C SER A 1006 -51.22 11.62 -10.28
N LYS A 1007 -52.15 12.48 -9.85
CA LYS A 1007 -51.98 13.38 -8.69
C LYS A 1007 -52.03 12.63 -7.33
N THR A 1008 -52.43 11.36 -7.31
CA THR A 1008 -52.71 10.60 -6.09
C THR A 1008 -51.47 9.86 -5.57
N GLY A 1009 -51.07 10.13 -4.33
CA GLY A 1009 -49.94 9.48 -3.64
C GLY A 1009 -48.60 10.25 -3.72
N LYS A 1010 -47.60 9.83 -2.94
CA LYS A 1010 -46.28 10.49 -2.89
C LYS A 1010 -45.55 10.37 -4.23
N LYS A 1011 -45.12 11.51 -4.79
CA LYS A 1011 -44.37 11.60 -6.07
C LYS A 1011 -42.95 11.02 -5.97
N VAL A 1012 -42.27 11.27 -4.85
CA VAL A 1012 -40.92 10.79 -4.53
C VAL A 1012 -40.96 10.14 -3.14
N ARG A 1013 -40.12 9.13 -2.94
CA ARG A 1013 -39.81 8.49 -1.65
C ARG A 1013 -38.31 8.44 -1.48
N TYR A 1014 -37.84 8.41 -0.24
CA TYR A 1014 -36.41 8.50 0.07
C TYR A 1014 -35.99 7.31 0.91
N VAL A 1015 -34.82 6.73 0.61
CA VAL A 1015 -34.19 5.64 1.37
C VAL A 1015 -32.69 5.90 1.44
N SER A 1016 -32.08 5.75 2.62
CA SER A 1016 -30.61 5.79 2.77
C SER A 1016 -30.04 4.36 2.68
N SER A 1017 -28.90 4.19 2.01
CA SER A 1017 -28.15 2.92 2.05
C SER A 1017 -27.64 2.57 3.45
N ASN A 1018 -27.35 3.59 4.26
CA ASN A 1018 -26.88 3.43 5.63
C ASN A 1018 -27.55 4.47 6.55
N PRO A 1019 -28.72 4.13 7.14
CA PRO A 1019 -29.42 4.99 8.10
C PRO A 1019 -28.67 5.26 9.41
N ALA A 1020 -27.55 4.57 9.70
CA ALA A 1020 -26.69 4.85 10.84
C ALA A 1020 -25.69 5.98 10.54
N VAL A 1021 -25.28 6.14 9.28
CA VAL A 1021 -24.48 7.29 8.80
C VAL A 1021 -25.37 8.51 8.60
N ALA A 1022 -26.39 8.42 7.74
CA ALA A 1022 -27.38 9.49 7.57
C ALA A 1022 -28.80 8.93 7.40
N LYS A 1023 -29.75 9.47 8.17
CA LYS A 1023 -31.19 9.19 7.99
C LYS A 1023 -31.77 10.17 6.98
N VAL A 1024 -32.76 9.73 6.20
CA VAL A 1024 -33.55 10.62 5.32
C VAL A 1024 -35.03 10.48 5.64
N SER A 1025 -35.72 11.62 5.77
CA SER A 1025 -37.15 11.66 6.06
C SER A 1025 -38.00 11.43 4.81
N GLY A 1026 -39.28 11.12 5.01
CA GLY A 1026 -40.26 11.00 3.92
C GLY A 1026 -40.52 12.30 3.13
N GLN A 1027 -39.89 13.42 3.50
CA GLN A 1027 -39.94 14.72 2.82
C GLN A 1027 -38.59 15.10 2.14
N GLY A 1028 -37.61 14.19 2.14
CA GLY A 1028 -36.28 14.42 1.54
C GLY A 1028 -35.31 15.18 2.44
N VAL A 1029 -35.60 15.32 3.74
CA VAL A 1029 -34.68 15.95 4.69
C VAL A 1029 -33.71 14.88 5.19
N ILE A 1030 -32.44 15.02 4.81
CA ILE A 1030 -31.30 14.25 5.30
C ILE A 1030 -30.96 14.76 6.72
N THR A 1031 -30.52 13.87 7.60
CA THR A 1031 -29.98 14.17 8.93
C THR A 1031 -28.70 13.35 9.12
N GLY A 1032 -27.56 14.02 9.31
CA GLY A 1032 -26.30 13.36 9.65
C GLY A 1032 -26.38 12.68 11.03
N LYS A 1033 -25.79 11.50 11.19
CA LYS A 1033 -25.84 10.70 12.43
C LYS A 1033 -24.48 10.22 12.92
N LYS A 1034 -23.64 9.67 12.03
CA LYS A 1034 -22.26 9.26 12.33
C LYS A 1034 -21.38 9.61 11.13
N ARG A 1035 -20.11 9.99 11.37
CA ARG A 1035 -19.11 10.22 10.31
C ARG A 1035 -19.06 9.04 9.34
N GLY A 1036 -18.94 9.34 8.06
CA GLY A 1036 -18.88 8.36 6.98
C GLY A 1036 -19.78 8.73 5.81
N SER A 1037 -19.79 7.88 4.78
CA SER A 1037 -20.52 8.11 3.53
C SER A 1037 -21.69 7.15 3.35
N CYS A 1038 -22.77 7.63 2.74
CA CYS A 1038 -23.90 6.81 2.32
C CYS A 1038 -24.56 7.37 1.04
N THR A 1039 -25.50 6.63 0.46
CA THR A 1039 -26.30 7.11 -0.69
C THR A 1039 -27.76 7.23 -0.29
N VAL A 1040 -28.34 8.40 -0.57
CA VAL A 1040 -29.79 8.61 -0.50
C VAL A 1040 -30.40 8.40 -1.88
N TYR A 1041 -31.33 7.46 -1.96
CA TYR A 1041 -32.06 7.12 -3.18
C TYR A 1041 -33.38 7.88 -3.19
N CYS A 1042 -33.53 8.75 -4.18
CA CYS A 1042 -34.76 9.48 -4.47
C CYS A 1042 -35.57 8.65 -5.47
N ILE A 1043 -36.67 8.03 -5.05
CA ILE A 1043 -37.37 6.95 -5.76
C ILE A 1043 -38.80 7.38 -6.14
N ALA A 1044 -39.08 7.45 -7.44
CA ALA A 1044 -40.40 7.73 -7.99
C ALA A 1044 -41.40 6.57 -7.79
N ARG A 1045 -42.67 6.79 -8.15
CA ARG A 1045 -43.75 5.82 -7.90
C ARG A 1045 -43.57 4.47 -8.64
N ASN A 1046 -43.02 4.47 -9.85
CA ASN A 1046 -42.69 3.27 -10.63
C ASN A 1046 -41.31 2.67 -10.29
N GLY A 1047 -40.59 3.23 -9.32
CA GLY A 1047 -39.25 2.77 -8.93
C GLY A 1047 -38.10 3.32 -9.78
N LEU A 1048 -38.36 4.23 -10.73
CA LEU A 1048 -37.30 5.05 -11.31
C LEU A 1048 -36.65 5.89 -10.20
N TYR A 1049 -35.32 5.97 -10.12
CA TYR A 1049 -34.63 6.66 -9.03
C TYR A 1049 -33.41 7.47 -9.48
N LYS A 1050 -33.02 8.46 -8.67
CA LYS A 1050 -31.72 9.16 -8.73
C LYS A 1050 -30.98 8.90 -7.41
N LYS A 1051 -29.67 8.64 -7.50
CA LYS A 1051 -28.77 8.55 -6.34
C LYS A 1051 -28.32 9.95 -5.95
N VAL A 1052 -28.20 10.23 -4.66
CA VAL A 1052 -27.51 11.40 -4.10
C VAL A 1052 -26.47 10.86 -3.12
N LYS A 1053 -25.17 11.11 -3.40
CA LYS A 1053 -24.07 10.81 -2.47
C LYS A 1053 -24.25 11.72 -1.24
N VAL A 1054 -24.09 11.18 -0.04
CA VAL A 1054 -24.19 11.93 1.24
C VAL A 1054 -22.96 11.61 2.08
N LYS A 1055 -22.11 12.61 2.30
CA LYS A 1055 -21.03 12.52 3.30
C LYS A 1055 -21.52 13.14 4.61
N VAL A 1056 -21.25 12.45 5.71
CA VAL A 1056 -21.47 12.97 7.05
C VAL A 1056 -20.12 13.21 7.69
N ASN A 1057 -19.89 14.46 8.07
CA ASN A 1057 -18.66 14.88 8.73
C ASN A 1057 -18.86 14.88 10.25
N ASN A 1058 -17.77 15.03 11.00
CA ASN A 1058 -17.84 15.28 12.44
C ASN A 1058 -18.59 16.59 12.74
N LYS A 1059 -18.89 16.80 14.01
CA LYS A 1059 -19.88 17.79 14.47
C LYS A 1059 -19.42 19.23 14.27
#